data_AF-A0A8D2Q930-F1
#
_entry.id   AF-A0A8D2Q930-F1
#
_cell.length_a   1.000
_cell.length_b   1.000
_cell.length_c   1.000
_cell.angle_alpha   90.00
_cell.angle_beta   90.00
_cell.angle_gamma   90.00
#
_symmetry.space_group_name_H-M   'P 1'
#
loop_
_entity.id
_entity.type
_entity.pdbx_description
1 polymer ?
#
loop_
_entity_poly.entity_id
_entity_poly.type
_entity_poly.pdbx_seq_one_letter_code
_entity_poly.pdbx_strand_id
1 'polypeptide(L)'
;MKVARFQQLPNDDNEIMIPVLTSKKASEIPVDEVASILQADLQNGLKNCEVCHRRAFHGWNEFDIGEDEPLWKKYISQFKNPLIMLLLASAVISVIMHQFDDAVSITVAILIVVTVAFVQEYRSEKSLEELSKLVPPECHCVREGRVEHTLARDLVPGDTVCLSVGDRVPADLRLFEAMDLSIDESSLTGETTPCSKCTSPQPAATNGDLTSRSNIAFMGTLVRCGKAKGIVIGTGENSEFGEVFKMMQAEEAPKTPLQRSMDLLGKQLSLYSFGIIGIIMLVGWLQGKHILDMFTIGVSLAVAAIPEGLPIVVTVTLALGVMRMVKKQAIVKKLPIVETLGCCNVICSDKTGTLTKNEMTVTHIFTADGLHAEVTGVGYNRFGEVVVEGEVVHGFNKPSVSKIVEAGCVCNDAVIRNNTLMGKPTEGALIALAMKMGLDGIQQDYIRKAEYPFSSEQKWMAVKCIHRTQQDKPEICFMKGAYEEVIRYCTTYNSKGHSLPLSQQQRDLYQQEKASMGSAGLRVLALASGPELGQLCFLGLVGIIDPPRTGVKEAVTALITSGVMIKMITGDSQETAIAIANRLGLYSKNSQSVSGEEIDTLDIQQLSQIAPKVAVFYRASPRHKLKIVKSLQNNGAVVAMTGDGVNDAVALKAADIGVAMGQTGTDVCKEAADMILVDDDFQTILSAIEEGKGIYNNIKNFVRFQLSTSIAALTLISLATLMNFPNPLNAMQILWINIIMDGPPAQSLGVEPVDKDVIQKPPRNVKDSILTRNLIVKILVSSIIIVCGTLFVFWRELRDNVITPRDTTMTFTCFVFFDMFNALSSRSQTKSVFEIGLCSNKMFCYAVLGSIMGQLLVIYFPPLQKVFQTESLSILDLLFLLGLTSSVCIVAEIIKKVERSREKTQKHGRSSSLASFLDV
;
A
#
# COMPACT_ATOMS: atom_id res chain seq x y z
N MET A 1 -27.21 1.60 -27.67
CA MET A 1 -28.05 0.68 -28.47
C MET A 1 -27.64 -0.73 -28.14
N LYS A 2 -28.57 -1.52 -27.59
CA LYS A 2 -28.39 -2.94 -27.27
C LYS A 2 -28.40 -3.78 -28.56
N VAL A 3 -27.55 -4.79 -28.58
CA VAL A 3 -27.73 -6.16 -29.13
C VAL A 3 -28.34 -6.27 -30.53
N ALA A 4 -27.53 -6.75 -31.48
CA ALA A 4 -27.80 -7.96 -32.28
C ALA A 4 -26.87 -7.99 -33.50
N ARG A 5 -25.84 -8.84 -33.47
CA ARG A 5 -25.33 -9.48 -34.69
C ARG A 5 -25.16 -10.95 -34.42
N PHE A 6 -26.12 -11.68 -34.98
CA PHE A 6 -26.08 -13.11 -35.25
C PHE A 6 -24.68 -13.55 -35.71
N GLN A 7 -24.09 -14.48 -34.97
CA GLN A 7 -23.32 -15.56 -35.57
C GLN A 7 -24.10 -16.84 -35.31
N GLN A 8 -24.58 -17.43 -36.40
CA GLN A 8 -25.20 -18.74 -36.41
C GLN A 8 -24.21 -19.75 -35.82
N LEU A 9 -24.59 -20.37 -34.70
CA LEU A 9 -24.00 -21.62 -34.26
C LEU A 9 -24.28 -22.68 -35.34
N PRO A 10 -23.27 -23.37 -35.88
CA PRO A 10 -23.54 -24.62 -36.58
C PRO A 10 -23.99 -25.64 -35.53
N ASN A 11 -25.22 -26.13 -35.67
CA ASN A 11 -25.63 -27.38 -35.06
C ASN A 11 -24.84 -28.50 -35.76
N ASP A 12 -23.78 -28.98 -35.12
CA ASP A 12 -23.27 -30.34 -35.32
C ASP A 12 -22.93 -30.93 -33.95
N ASP A 13 -23.66 -31.97 -33.58
CA ASP A 13 -23.67 -32.67 -32.28
C ASP A 13 -22.39 -33.50 -32.01
N ASN A 14 -21.19 -32.94 -32.23
CA ASN A 14 -19.92 -33.62 -31.92
C ASN A 14 -18.73 -32.68 -31.63
N GLU A 15 -18.95 -31.42 -31.24
CA GLU A 15 -17.87 -30.63 -30.63
C GLU A 15 -17.73 -31.04 -29.16
N ILE A 16 -16.83 -32.01 -28.90
CA ILE A 16 -16.46 -32.45 -27.55
C ILE A 16 -15.87 -31.22 -26.82
N MET A 17 -16.69 -30.56 -26.00
CA MET A 17 -16.23 -29.50 -25.09
C MET A 17 -15.07 -30.05 -24.26
N ILE A 18 -13.90 -29.44 -24.40
CA ILE A 18 -12.71 -29.87 -23.68
C ILE A 18 -12.84 -29.37 -22.23
N PRO A 19 -12.91 -30.28 -21.25
CA PRO A 19 -13.14 -29.90 -19.86
C PRO A 19 -11.87 -29.26 -19.27
N VAL A 20 -12.06 -28.22 -18.46
CA VAL A 20 -11.01 -27.72 -17.58
C VAL A 20 -10.80 -28.74 -16.46
N LEU A 21 -9.56 -29.19 -16.28
CA LEU A 21 -9.18 -30.14 -15.23
C LEU A 21 -8.68 -29.38 -14.01
N THR A 22 -9.31 -29.60 -12.86
CA THR A 22 -8.79 -29.07 -11.59
C THR A 22 -7.44 -29.70 -11.26
N SER A 23 -6.53 -28.95 -10.63
CA SER A 23 -5.18 -29.45 -10.34
C SER A 23 -5.20 -30.70 -9.46
N LYS A 24 -6.18 -30.80 -8.55
CA LYS A 24 -6.42 -31.99 -7.73
C LYS A 24 -6.74 -33.23 -8.57
N LYS A 25 -7.64 -33.11 -9.55
CA LYS A 25 -8.00 -34.24 -10.41
C LYS A 25 -6.85 -34.61 -11.33
N ALA A 26 -6.17 -33.61 -11.90
CA ALA A 26 -5.01 -33.82 -12.78
C ALA A 26 -3.80 -34.45 -12.06
N SER A 27 -3.63 -34.21 -10.75
CA SER A 27 -2.54 -34.80 -9.97
C SER A 27 -2.76 -36.28 -9.64
N GLU A 28 -4.01 -36.75 -9.56
CA GLU A 28 -4.37 -38.13 -9.21
C GLU A 28 -4.24 -39.10 -10.38
N ILE A 29 -4.46 -38.63 -11.61
CA ILE A 29 -4.50 -39.48 -12.80
C ILE A 29 -3.15 -39.53 -13.55
N PRO A 30 -2.89 -40.61 -14.31
CA PRO A 30 -1.74 -40.71 -15.21
C PRO A 30 -1.77 -39.63 -16.31
N VAL A 31 -0.60 -39.19 -16.74
CA VAL A 31 -0.45 -38.15 -17.77
C VAL A 31 -1.16 -38.55 -19.08
N ASP A 32 -1.09 -39.81 -19.49
CA ASP A 32 -1.72 -40.29 -20.73
C ASP A 32 -3.25 -40.09 -20.70
N GLU A 33 -3.86 -40.27 -19.52
CA GLU A 33 -5.28 -40.02 -19.31
C GLU A 33 -5.59 -38.52 -19.35
N VAL A 34 -4.75 -37.67 -18.74
CA VAL A 34 -4.86 -36.20 -18.84
C VAL A 34 -4.79 -35.74 -20.30
N ALA A 35 -3.82 -36.24 -21.06
CA ALA A 35 -3.64 -35.93 -22.48
C ALA A 35 -4.84 -36.38 -23.32
N SER A 36 -5.44 -37.54 -22.98
CA SER A 36 -6.64 -38.03 -23.65
C SER A 36 -7.88 -37.17 -23.36
N ILE A 37 -8.04 -36.71 -22.11
CA ILE A 37 -9.15 -35.84 -21.70
C ILE A 37 -9.03 -34.45 -22.37
N LEU A 38 -7.80 -33.92 -22.43
CA LEU A 38 -7.50 -32.62 -23.06
C LEU A 38 -7.32 -32.69 -24.59
N GLN A 39 -7.43 -33.90 -25.17
CA GLN A 39 -7.19 -34.18 -26.58
C GLN A 39 -5.91 -33.52 -27.11
N ALA A 40 -4.79 -33.73 -26.43
CA ALA A 40 -3.53 -33.07 -26.75
C ALA A 40 -2.42 -34.08 -27.03
N ASP A 41 -1.57 -33.77 -28.01
CA ASP A 41 -0.36 -34.55 -28.32
C ASP A 41 0.81 -34.03 -27.47
N LEU A 42 1.40 -34.91 -26.64
CA LEU A 42 2.52 -34.58 -25.76
C LEU A 42 3.82 -34.27 -26.51
N GLN A 43 4.00 -34.77 -27.74
CA GLN A 43 5.22 -34.56 -28.52
C GLN A 43 5.08 -33.41 -29.51
N ASN A 44 3.97 -33.35 -30.25
CA ASN A 44 3.77 -32.34 -31.29
C ASN A 44 3.01 -31.10 -30.80
N GLY A 45 2.38 -31.14 -29.63
CA GLY A 45 1.53 -30.06 -29.14
C GLY A 45 0.26 -29.87 -29.98
N LEU A 46 -0.41 -28.73 -29.79
CA LEU A 46 -1.65 -28.41 -30.49
C LEU A 46 -1.41 -27.84 -31.89
N LYS A 47 -2.43 -27.94 -32.76
CA LYS A 47 -2.47 -27.27 -34.06
C LYS A 47 -2.99 -25.84 -33.90
N ASN A 48 -2.49 -24.91 -34.72
CA ASN A 48 -2.86 -23.49 -34.59
C ASN A 48 -4.37 -23.22 -34.78
N CYS A 49 -5.05 -23.98 -35.64
CA CYS A 49 -6.51 -23.87 -35.82
C CYS A 49 -7.28 -24.24 -34.54
N GLU A 50 -6.79 -25.24 -33.81
CA GLU A 50 -7.41 -25.75 -32.59
C GLU A 50 -7.21 -24.78 -31.42
N VAL A 51 -6.04 -24.12 -31.37
CA VAL A 51 -5.75 -23.04 -30.41
C VAL A 51 -6.76 -21.89 -30.57
N CYS A 52 -7.02 -21.43 -31.81
CA CYS A 52 -8.00 -20.38 -32.05
C CYS A 52 -9.41 -20.77 -31.59
N HIS A 53 -9.81 -22.02 -31.81
CA HIS A 53 -11.12 -22.52 -31.39
C HIS A 53 -11.22 -22.62 -29.87
N ARG A 54 -10.22 -23.22 -29.19
CA ARG A 54 -10.16 -23.31 -27.72
C ARG A 54 -10.13 -21.92 -27.07
N ARG A 55 -9.45 -20.95 -27.68
CA ARG A 55 -9.39 -19.56 -27.20
C ARG A 55 -10.74 -18.84 -27.27
N ALA A 56 -11.53 -19.11 -28.30
CA ALA A 56 -12.87 -18.53 -28.42
C ALA A 56 -13.80 -18.98 -27.27
N PHE A 57 -13.57 -20.17 -26.72
CA PHE A 57 -14.37 -20.74 -25.64
C PHE A 57 -13.81 -20.45 -24.24
N HIS A 58 -12.52 -20.71 -24.02
CA HIS A 58 -11.87 -20.54 -22.71
C HIS A 58 -11.43 -19.09 -22.43
N GLY A 59 -11.44 -18.24 -23.44
CA GLY A 59 -10.91 -16.88 -23.35
C GLY A 59 -9.39 -16.85 -23.37
N TRP A 60 -8.84 -15.69 -23.00
CA TRP A 60 -7.39 -15.46 -22.92
C TRP A 60 -6.85 -15.90 -21.56
N ASN A 61 -5.56 -16.25 -21.48
CA ASN A 61 -4.88 -16.52 -20.22
C ASN A 61 -4.52 -15.21 -19.49
N GLU A 62 -5.55 -14.43 -19.16
CA GLU A 62 -5.48 -13.16 -18.44
C GLU A 62 -6.61 -13.09 -17.41
N PHE A 63 -6.45 -12.22 -16.42
CA PHE A 63 -7.50 -11.92 -15.47
C PHE A 63 -8.39 -10.80 -16.01
N ASP A 64 -9.70 -10.94 -15.89
CA ASP A 64 -10.64 -9.89 -16.30
C ASP A 64 -10.58 -8.74 -15.28
N ILE A 65 -9.89 -7.66 -15.67
CA ILE A 65 -9.87 -6.40 -14.92
C ILE A 65 -11.03 -5.59 -15.49
N GLY A 66 -12.11 -5.46 -14.72
CA GLY A 66 -13.40 -4.95 -15.20
C GLY A 66 -13.32 -3.73 -16.12
N GLU A 67 -14.16 -3.72 -17.16
CA GLU A 67 -14.12 -2.74 -18.26
C GLU A 67 -14.21 -1.28 -17.79
N ASP A 68 -13.30 -0.44 -18.30
CA ASP A 68 -13.36 1.01 -18.14
C ASP A 68 -14.67 1.58 -18.69
N GLU A 69 -15.34 2.42 -17.91
CA GLU A 69 -16.53 3.11 -18.42
C GLU A 69 -16.17 4.05 -19.57
N PRO A 70 -16.91 4.00 -20.70
CA PRO A 70 -16.60 4.83 -21.85
C PRO A 70 -16.76 6.33 -21.53
N LEU A 71 -15.86 7.17 -22.07
CA LEU A 71 -15.76 8.60 -21.74
C LEU A 71 -17.07 9.39 -21.89
N TRP A 72 -17.89 9.08 -22.89
CA TRP A 72 -19.18 9.73 -23.09
C TRP A 72 -20.17 9.41 -21.96
N LYS A 73 -20.12 8.19 -21.41
CA LYS A 73 -20.94 7.77 -20.27
C LYS A 73 -20.47 8.46 -18.99
N LYS A 74 -19.16 8.58 -18.78
CA LYS A 74 -18.57 9.39 -17.69
C LYS A 74 -19.03 10.85 -17.77
N TYR A 75 -18.97 11.48 -18.95
CA TYR A 75 -19.43 12.86 -19.15
C TYR A 75 -20.93 13.03 -18.87
N ILE A 76 -21.79 12.15 -19.38
CA ILE A 76 -23.24 12.19 -19.11
C ILE A 76 -23.55 11.94 -17.63
N SER A 77 -22.74 11.12 -16.95
CA SER A 77 -22.92 10.86 -15.52
C SER A 77 -22.84 12.13 -14.67
N GLN A 78 -22.04 13.12 -15.08
CA GLN A 78 -21.93 14.41 -14.39
C GLN A 78 -23.26 15.16 -14.33
N PHE A 79 -24.13 15.02 -15.34
CA PHE A 79 -25.46 15.63 -15.34
C PHE A 79 -26.45 14.98 -14.35
N LYS A 80 -26.14 13.79 -13.81
CA LYS A 80 -26.97 13.15 -12.78
C LYS A 80 -26.78 13.78 -11.40
N ASN A 81 -25.84 14.71 -11.25
CA ASN A 81 -25.66 15.44 -10.00
C ASN A 81 -26.94 16.22 -9.65
N PRO A 82 -27.52 16.04 -8.45
CA PRO A 82 -28.74 16.74 -8.04
C PRO A 82 -28.70 18.27 -8.19
N LEU A 83 -27.52 18.89 -8.13
CA LEU A 83 -27.37 20.35 -8.28
C LEU A 83 -27.44 20.82 -9.72
N ILE A 84 -26.79 20.09 -10.63
CA ILE A 84 -26.89 20.36 -12.06
C ILE A 84 -28.34 20.15 -12.51
N MET A 85 -29.01 19.12 -11.99
CA MET A 85 -30.45 18.91 -12.21
C MET A 85 -31.31 20.10 -11.72
N LEU A 86 -30.97 20.69 -10.57
CA LEU A 86 -31.68 21.84 -10.02
C LEU A 86 -31.43 23.12 -10.85
N LEU A 87 -30.21 23.35 -11.31
CA LEU A 87 -29.87 24.46 -12.21
C LEU A 87 -30.52 24.31 -13.59
N LEU A 88 -30.56 23.10 -14.13
CA LEU A 88 -31.29 22.79 -15.36
C LEU A 88 -32.79 23.06 -15.20
N ALA A 89 -33.38 22.70 -14.05
CA ALA A 89 -34.76 23.03 -13.75
C ALA A 89 -35.00 24.55 -13.70
N SER A 90 -34.08 25.33 -13.10
CA SER A 90 -34.13 26.79 -13.10
C SER A 90 -34.05 27.39 -14.50
N ALA A 91 -33.12 26.90 -15.34
CA ALA A 91 -33.00 27.35 -16.72
C ALA A 91 -34.30 27.10 -17.51
N VAL A 92 -34.91 25.92 -17.35
CA VAL A 92 -36.20 25.58 -17.99
C VAL A 92 -37.31 26.53 -17.53
N ILE A 93 -37.39 26.82 -16.23
CA ILE A 93 -38.39 27.77 -15.68
C ILE A 93 -38.18 29.18 -16.26
N SER A 94 -36.94 29.66 -16.33
CA SER A 94 -36.62 30.97 -16.94
C SER A 94 -37.02 31.05 -18.42
N VAL A 95 -36.88 29.95 -19.19
CA VAL A 95 -37.36 29.89 -20.58
C VAL A 95 -38.89 30.00 -20.65
N ILE A 96 -39.61 29.29 -19.77
CA ILE A 96 -41.09 29.34 -19.71
C ILE A 96 -41.58 30.76 -19.41
N MET A 97 -40.79 31.54 -18.67
CA MET A 97 -41.08 32.92 -18.29
C MET A 97 -40.71 33.97 -19.34
N HIS A 98 -40.20 33.58 -20.51
CA HIS A 98 -39.66 34.47 -21.53
C HIS A 98 -38.47 35.33 -21.07
N GLN A 99 -37.77 34.94 -19.99
CA GLN A 99 -36.51 35.54 -19.54
C GLN A 99 -35.33 34.82 -20.19
N PHE A 100 -35.15 35.06 -21.50
CA PHE A 100 -34.14 34.35 -22.29
C PHE A 100 -32.71 34.67 -21.86
N ASP A 101 -32.44 35.90 -21.40
CA ASP A 101 -31.10 36.32 -20.97
C ASP A 101 -30.61 35.52 -19.76
N ASP A 102 -31.49 35.29 -18.78
CA ASP A 102 -31.17 34.50 -17.58
C ASP A 102 -31.04 33.00 -17.90
N ALA A 103 -31.93 32.46 -18.74
CA ALA A 103 -31.89 31.06 -19.15
C ALA A 103 -30.61 30.71 -19.93
N VAL A 104 -30.19 31.57 -20.86
CA VAL A 104 -28.96 31.39 -21.63
C VAL A 104 -27.74 31.48 -20.70
N SER A 105 -27.72 32.45 -19.79
CA SER A 105 -26.62 32.64 -18.83
C SER A 105 -26.43 31.41 -17.93
N ILE A 106 -27.52 30.87 -17.38
CA ILE A 106 -27.49 29.66 -16.52
C ILE A 106 -27.02 28.44 -17.34
N THR A 107 -27.53 28.26 -18.55
CA THR A 107 -27.16 27.10 -19.40
C THR A 107 -25.68 27.11 -19.77
N VAL A 108 -25.13 28.26 -20.12
CA VAL A 108 -23.71 28.42 -20.42
C VAL A 108 -22.85 28.16 -19.18
N ALA A 109 -23.27 28.67 -18.01
CA ALA A 109 -22.58 28.40 -16.75
C ALA A 109 -22.52 26.89 -16.43
N ILE A 110 -23.62 26.16 -16.55
CA ILE A 110 -23.66 24.70 -16.34
C ILE A 110 -22.69 23.99 -17.27
N LEU A 111 -22.68 24.35 -18.57
CA LEU A 111 -21.82 23.68 -19.55
C LEU A 111 -20.34 23.88 -19.23
N ILE A 112 -19.95 25.09 -18.80
CA ILE A 112 -18.59 25.38 -18.34
C ILE A 112 -18.27 24.55 -17.10
N VAL A 113 -19.13 24.55 -16.08
CA VAL A 113 -18.92 23.81 -14.82
C VAL A 113 -18.74 22.31 -15.07
N VAL A 114 -19.64 21.69 -15.83
CA VAL A 114 -19.58 20.25 -16.15
C VAL A 114 -18.33 19.91 -16.94
N THR A 115 -17.97 20.75 -17.92
CA THR A 115 -16.78 20.50 -18.76
C THR A 115 -15.50 20.64 -17.96
N VAL A 116 -15.40 21.66 -17.10
CA VAL A 116 -14.24 21.83 -16.21
C VAL A 116 -14.14 20.67 -15.23
N ALA A 117 -15.25 20.25 -14.61
CA ALA A 117 -15.28 19.11 -13.70
C ALA A 117 -14.84 17.81 -14.38
N PHE A 118 -15.36 17.51 -15.57
CA PHE A 118 -14.96 16.33 -16.35
C PHE A 118 -13.49 16.36 -16.76
N VAL A 119 -12.99 17.49 -17.27
CA VAL A 119 -11.59 17.63 -17.69
C VAL A 119 -10.65 17.46 -16.49
N GLN A 120 -11.02 18.00 -15.33
CA GLN A 120 -10.22 17.86 -14.11
C GLN A 120 -10.20 16.41 -13.62
N GLU A 121 -11.34 15.73 -13.61
CA GLU A 121 -11.44 14.31 -13.23
C GLU A 121 -10.66 13.40 -14.19
N TYR A 122 -10.87 13.56 -15.50
CA TYR A 122 -10.18 12.79 -16.53
C TYR A 122 -8.65 12.94 -16.48
N ARG A 123 -8.16 14.17 -16.26
CA ARG A 123 -6.72 14.43 -16.18
C ARG A 123 -6.10 13.77 -14.94
N SER A 124 -6.84 13.77 -13.83
CA SER A 124 -6.42 13.09 -12.60
C SER A 124 -6.35 11.58 -12.77
N GLU A 125 -7.32 10.95 -13.45
CA GLU A 125 -7.31 9.50 -13.75
C GLU A 125 -6.17 9.11 -14.71
N LYS A 126 -6.02 9.83 -15.82
CA LYS A 126 -5.03 9.50 -16.86
C LYS A 126 -3.58 9.55 -16.36
N SER A 127 -3.29 10.48 -15.46
CA SER A 127 -1.96 10.60 -14.83
C SER A 127 -1.61 9.37 -13.98
N LEU A 128 -2.61 8.61 -13.55
CA LEU A 128 -2.48 7.43 -12.71
C LEU A 128 -2.43 6.14 -13.55
N GLU A 129 -3.14 6.10 -14.67
CA GLU A 129 -3.17 5.00 -15.64
C GLU A 129 -1.81 4.79 -16.35
N GLU A 130 -1.04 5.86 -16.58
CA GLU A 130 0.30 5.76 -17.17
C GLU A 130 1.31 5.07 -16.25
N LEU A 131 1.01 4.98 -14.94
CA LEU A 131 1.87 4.32 -13.96
C LEU A 131 1.59 2.81 -13.80
N SER A 132 0.48 2.28 -14.34
CA SER A 132 0.06 0.87 -14.16
C SER A 132 0.42 -0.07 -15.31
N LYS A 133 1.03 0.42 -16.39
CA LYS A 133 1.39 -0.40 -17.56
C LYS A 133 2.60 -1.28 -17.29
N LEU A 134 2.36 -2.49 -16.80
CA LEU A 134 3.35 -3.57 -16.71
C LEU A 134 3.38 -4.39 -18.00
N VAL A 135 4.58 -4.80 -18.40
CA VAL A 135 4.83 -5.62 -19.60
C VAL A 135 4.31 -7.05 -19.35
N PRO A 136 3.54 -7.66 -20.27
CA PRO A 136 3.07 -9.03 -20.11
C PRO A 136 4.21 -10.05 -20.24
N PRO A 137 4.18 -11.16 -19.48
CA PRO A 137 5.21 -12.18 -19.51
C PRO A 137 5.17 -13.04 -20.79
N GLU A 138 6.35 -13.46 -21.26
CA GLU A 138 6.55 -14.35 -22.41
C GLU A 138 6.77 -15.80 -21.95
N CYS A 139 6.51 -16.77 -22.83
CA CYS A 139 6.69 -18.20 -22.55
C CYS A 139 7.07 -19.02 -23.79
N HIS A 140 7.56 -20.25 -23.55
CA HIS A 140 7.89 -21.21 -24.59
C HIS A 140 6.84 -22.33 -24.66
N CYS A 141 6.13 -22.43 -25.79
CA CYS A 141 5.17 -23.50 -26.04
C CYS A 141 5.59 -24.38 -27.23
N VAL A 142 5.09 -25.61 -27.28
CA VAL A 142 5.26 -26.52 -28.43
C VAL A 142 3.94 -26.58 -29.17
N ARG A 143 3.96 -26.20 -30.45
CA ARG A 143 2.83 -26.28 -31.38
C ARG A 143 3.32 -26.81 -32.72
N GLU A 144 2.54 -27.71 -33.32
CA GLU A 144 2.88 -28.38 -34.60
C GLU A 144 4.32 -28.95 -34.65
N GLY A 145 4.82 -29.48 -33.52
CA GLY A 145 6.15 -30.07 -33.36
C GLY A 145 7.30 -29.07 -33.26
N ARG A 146 7.02 -27.77 -33.16
CA ARG A 146 8.04 -26.71 -33.04
C ARG A 146 7.89 -25.96 -31.73
N VAL A 147 9.02 -25.58 -31.14
CA VAL A 147 9.05 -24.68 -29.98
C VAL A 147 8.84 -23.27 -30.48
N GLU A 148 7.74 -22.65 -30.11
CA GLU A 148 7.39 -21.26 -30.42
C GLU A 148 7.53 -20.38 -29.17
N HIS A 149 7.95 -19.13 -29.41
CA HIS A 149 8.00 -18.09 -28.38
C HIS A 149 6.72 -17.26 -28.46
N THR A 150 5.88 -17.32 -27.42
CA THR A 150 4.55 -16.74 -27.41
C THR A 150 4.29 -15.99 -26.11
N LEU A 151 3.37 -15.02 -26.13
CA LEU A 151 2.94 -14.37 -24.89
C LEU A 151 2.21 -15.37 -24.00
N ALA A 152 2.39 -15.29 -22.68
CA ALA A 152 1.68 -16.16 -21.74
C ALA A 152 0.15 -16.06 -21.89
N ARG A 153 -0.34 -14.87 -22.28
CA ARG A 153 -1.74 -14.57 -22.65
C ARG A 153 -2.31 -15.53 -23.69
N ASP A 154 -1.48 -15.99 -24.64
CA ASP A 154 -1.90 -16.78 -25.81
C ASP A 154 -2.12 -18.27 -25.52
N LEU A 155 -1.80 -18.74 -24.31
CA LEU A 155 -1.91 -20.15 -23.92
C LEU A 155 -3.38 -20.58 -23.75
N VAL A 156 -3.66 -21.81 -24.13
CA VAL A 156 -4.97 -22.47 -23.95
C VAL A 156 -4.82 -23.82 -23.26
N PRO A 157 -5.87 -24.35 -22.58
CA PRO A 157 -5.85 -25.71 -22.04
C PRO A 157 -5.47 -26.74 -23.11
N GLY A 158 -4.51 -27.61 -22.78
CA GLY A 158 -3.93 -28.62 -23.67
C GLY A 158 -2.66 -28.20 -24.41
N ASP A 159 -2.24 -26.94 -24.37
CA ASP A 159 -0.92 -26.55 -24.89
C ASP A 159 0.20 -27.26 -24.12
N THR A 160 1.30 -27.57 -24.82
CA THR A 160 2.50 -28.11 -24.19
C THR A 160 3.49 -26.98 -23.93
N VAL A 161 3.88 -26.78 -22.68
CA VAL A 161 4.79 -25.70 -22.26
C VAL A 161 6.13 -26.29 -21.85
N CYS A 162 7.21 -25.65 -22.28
CA CYS A 162 8.58 -25.99 -21.88
C CYS A 162 9.03 -25.02 -20.77
N LEU A 163 9.55 -25.58 -19.68
CA LEU A 163 10.07 -24.85 -18.55
C LEU A 163 11.59 -25.04 -18.44
N SER A 164 12.31 -23.93 -18.34
CA SER A 164 13.74 -23.87 -18.07
C SER A 164 14.04 -23.06 -16.81
N VAL A 165 15.26 -23.19 -16.30
CA VAL A 165 15.73 -22.41 -15.15
C VAL A 165 15.58 -20.92 -15.40
N GLY A 166 14.90 -20.22 -14.50
CA GLY A 166 14.61 -18.79 -14.60
C GLY A 166 13.23 -18.47 -15.17
N ASP A 167 12.54 -19.43 -15.78
CA ASP A 167 11.19 -19.20 -16.31
C ASP A 167 10.16 -19.12 -15.19
N ARG A 168 9.17 -18.24 -15.37
CA ARG A 168 7.93 -18.27 -14.59
C ARG A 168 6.94 -19.20 -15.26
N VAL A 169 6.28 -20.03 -14.46
CA VAL A 169 5.26 -20.96 -14.94
C VAL A 169 4.05 -20.16 -15.43
N PRO A 170 3.68 -20.23 -16.72
CA PRO A 170 2.74 -19.27 -17.33
C PRO A 170 1.25 -19.63 -17.16
N ALA A 171 0.95 -20.88 -16.82
CA ALA A 171 -0.39 -21.43 -16.55
C ALA A 171 -0.23 -22.67 -15.67
N ASP A 172 -1.31 -23.24 -15.11
CA ASP A 172 -1.17 -24.49 -14.36
C ASP A 172 -0.85 -25.65 -15.30
N LEU A 173 0.22 -26.38 -15.02
CA LEU A 173 0.73 -27.46 -15.86
C LEU A 173 0.75 -28.80 -15.14
N ARG A 174 0.31 -29.87 -15.81
CA ARG A 174 0.60 -31.25 -15.41
C ARG A 174 1.91 -31.69 -16.03
N LEU A 175 2.91 -31.98 -15.21
CA LEU A 175 4.26 -32.34 -15.66
C LEU A 175 4.31 -33.77 -16.19
N PHE A 176 4.94 -33.96 -17.35
CA PHE A 176 5.16 -35.28 -17.94
C PHE A 176 6.64 -35.60 -18.20
N GLU A 177 7.46 -34.56 -18.32
CA GLU A 177 8.92 -34.67 -18.39
C GLU A 177 9.50 -33.73 -17.33
N ALA A 178 10.33 -34.23 -16.42
CA ALA A 178 11.00 -33.42 -15.40
C ALA A 178 12.39 -33.98 -15.12
N MET A 179 13.41 -33.14 -15.24
CA MET A 179 14.81 -33.48 -15.00
C MET A 179 15.34 -32.57 -13.89
N ASP A 180 15.54 -33.11 -12.69
CA ASP A 180 15.96 -32.40 -11.47
C ASP A 180 15.20 -31.09 -11.24
N LEU A 181 13.90 -31.11 -11.54
CA LEU A 181 13.06 -29.91 -11.50
C LEU A 181 12.77 -29.52 -10.06
N SER A 182 13.11 -28.28 -9.72
CA SER A 182 12.68 -27.64 -8.48
C SER A 182 12.07 -26.29 -8.78
N ILE A 183 10.89 -26.06 -8.21
CA ILE A 183 10.09 -24.86 -8.42
C ILE A 183 9.95 -24.14 -7.09
N ASP A 184 10.17 -22.84 -7.09
CA ASP A 184 9.89 -21.95 -5.98
C ASP A 184 8.41 -21.61 -5.96
N GLU A 185 7.70 -22.28 -5.07
CA GLU A 185 6.26 -22.13 -4.87
C GLU A 185 5.94 -21.16 -3.73
N SER A 186 6.94 -20.46 -3.18
CA SER A 186 6.77 -19.48 -2.09
C SER A 186 5.69 -18.45 -2.39
N SER A 187 5.53 -18.10 -3.68
CA SER A 187 4.49 -17.20 -4.14
C SER A 187 3.10 -17.72 -3.78
N LEU A 188 2.79 -19.00 -4.01
CA LEU A 188 1.46 -19.58 -3.81
C LEU A 188 1.30 -20.25 -2.43
N THR A 189 2.35 -20.89 -1.91
CA THR A 189 2.29 -21.69 -0.68
C THR A 189 2.88 -20.97 0.52
N GLY A 190 3.72 -19.95 0.32
CA GLY A 190 4.45 -19.24 1.38
C GLY A 190 5.71 -19.96 1.88
N GLU A 191 5.97 -21.17 1.39
CA GLU A 191 7.14 -21.95 1.79
C GLU A 191 8.38 -21.48 1.02
N THR A 192 9.44 -21.11 1.73
CA THR A 192 10.67 -20.54 1.14
C THR A 192 11.60 -21.60 0.54
N THR A 193 11.36 -22.87 0.82
CA THR A 193 12.15 -23.97 0.26
C THR A 193 11.58 -24.41 -1.09
N PRO A 194 12.40 -24.44 -2.17
CA PRO A 194 11.94 -24.92 -3.47
C PRO A 194 11.43 -26.36 -3.40
N CYS A 195 10.26 -26.60 -3.99
CA CYS A 195 9.60 -27.90 -4.03
C CYS A 195 10.19 -28.74 -5.18
N SER A 196 10.59 -29.98 -4.87
CA SER A 196 11.04 -30.93 -5.90
C SER A 196 9.84 -31.51 -6.63
N LYS A 197 9.90 -31.52 -7.96
CA LYS A 197 8.78 -31.93 -8.81
C LYS A 197 9.01 -33.31 -9.42
N CYS A 198 7.92 -34.05 -9.58
CA CYS A 198 7.92 -35.39 -10.15
C CYS A 198 6.86 -35.52 -11.25
N THR A 199 6.86 -36.63 -11.99
CA THR A 199 5.86 -36.90 -13.04
C THR A 199 4.81 -37.91 -12.61
N SER A 200 5.08 -38.70 -11.57
CA SER A 200 4.21 -39.79 -11.11
C SER A 200 2.88 -39.28 -10.53
N PRO A 201 1.77 -40.03 -10.71
CA PRO A 201 0.49 -39.71 -10.08
C PRO A 201 0.60 -39.69 -8.55
N GLN A 202 -0.13 -38.79 -7.89
CA GLN A 202 -0.12 -38.67 -6.42
C GLN A 202 -1.33 -39.38 -5.80
N PRO A 203 -1.17 -40.08 -4.66
CA PRO A 203 -2.28 -40.77 -4.00
C PRO A 203 -3.34 -39.78 -3.48
N ALA A 204 -4.63 -40.08 -3.69
CA ALA A 204 -5.75 -39.23 -3.23
C ALA A 204 -5.73 -38.95 -1.71
N ALA A 205 -5.15 -39.84 -0.90
CA ALA A 205 -5.05 -39.69 0.56
C ALA A 205 -4.07 -38.58 1.00
N THR A 206 -3.03 -38.30 0.20
CA THR A 206 -2.03 -37.25 0.48
C THR A 206 -2.32 -35.95 -0.30
N ASN A 207 -3.34 -35.93 -1.16
CA ASN A 207 -3.63 -34.87 -2.13
C ASN A 207 -4.52 -33.73 -1.60
N GLY A 208 -4.65 -33.64 -0.27
CA GLY A 208 -5.51 -32.65 0.41
C GLY A 208 -4.95 -31.22 0.36
N ASP A 209 -3.65 -31.06 0.57
CA ASP A 209 -2.98 -29.76 0.57
C ASP A 209 -2.33 -29.44 -0.79
N LEU A 210 -2.28 -28.16 -1.17
CA LEU A 210 -1.62 -27.75 -2.42
C LEU A 210 -0.12 -28.14 -2.46
N THR A 211 0.54 -28.10 -1.31
CA THR A 211 1.98 -28.37 -1.15
C THR A 211 2.37 -29.82 -1.47
N SER A 212 1.43 -30.76 -1.43
CA SER A 212 1.69 -32.17 -1.71
C SER A 212 1.58 -32.53 -3.20
N ARG A 213 1.07 -31.63 -4.05
CA ARG A 213 0.89 -31.82 -5.49
C ARG A 213 2.22 -31.62 -6.25
N SER A 214 3.18 -32.52 -6.01
CA SER A 214 4.53 -32.46 -6.58
C SER A 214 4.58 -32.70 -8.10
N ASN A 215 3.48 -33.08 -8.73
CA ASN A 215 3.42 -33.38 -10.17
C ASN A 215 2.69 -32.31 -11.01
N ILE A 216 2.28 -31.22 -10.36
CA ILE A 216 1.74 -30.01 -10.97
C ILE A 216 2.76 -28.88 -10.82
N ALA A 217 2.91 -28.05 -11.86
CA ALA A 217 3.57 -26.75 -11.75
C ALA A 217 2.51 -25.66 -11.80
N PHE A 218 2.49 -24.79 -10.78
CA PHE A 218 1.44 -23.78 -10.65
C PHE A 218 1.79 -22.47 -11.33
N MET A 219 0.80 -21.82 -11.94
CA MET A 219 0.93 -20.50 -12.54
C MET A 219 1.56 -19.48 -11.58
N GLY A 220 2.50 -18.68 -12.08
CA GLY A 220 3.17 -17.61 -11.34
C GLY A 220 4.37 -18.06 -10.49
N THR A 221 4.63 -19.36 -10.37
CA THR A 221 5.80 -19.90 -9.64
C THR A 221 7.08 -19.84 -10.48
N LEU A 222 8.26 -19.82 -9.84
CA LEU A 222 9.56 -19.62 -10.51
C LEU A 222 10.38 -20.92 -10.55
N VAL A 223 10.89 -21.30 -11.72
CA VAL A 223 11.75 -22.48 -11.87
C VAL A 223 13.17 -22.16 -11.37
N ARG A 224 13.61 -22.85 -10.30
CA ARG A 224 14.93 -22.63 -9.67
C ARG A 224 16.02 -23.53 -10.24
N CYS A 225 15.69 -24.78 -10.52
CA CYS A 225 16.62 -25.75 -11.08
C CYS A 225 15.86 -26.74 -11.98
N GLY A 226 16.59 -27.34 -12.92
CA GLY A 226 16.09 -28.37 -13.81
C GLY A 226 15.37 -27.87 -15.05
N LYS A 227 14.80 -28.81 -15.80
CA LYS A 227 13.98 -28.56 -16.98
C LYS A 227 12.76 -29.45 -16.94
N ALA A 228 11.66 -28.97 -17.50
CA ALA A 228 10.45 -29.77 -17.57
C ALA A 228 9.58 -29.44 -18.78
N LYS A 229 8.71 -30.38 -19.12
CA LYS A 229 7.58 -30.16 -20.01
C LYS A 229 6.29 -30.53 -19.30
N GLY A 230 5.28 -29.71 -19.50
CA GLY A 230 3.97 -29.92 -18.93
C GLY A 230 2.85 -29.54 -19.89
N ILE A 231 1.71 -30.18 -19.72
CA ILE A 231 0.48 -29.87 -20.44
C ILE A 231 -0.36 -28.88 -19.63
N VAL A 232 -0.87 -27.84 -20.28
CA VAL A 232 -1.72 -26.81 -19.64
C VAL A 232 -3.04 -27.44 -19.23
N ILE A 233 -3.35 -27.41 -17.93
CA ILE A 233 -4.62 -27.94 -17.38
C ILE A 233 -5.64 -26.84 -17.06
N GLY A 234 -5.17 -25.63 -16.76
CA GLY A 234 -6.01 -24.48 -16.42
C GLY A 234 -5.31 -23.15 -16.71
N THR A 235 -6.05 -22.20 -17.27
CA THR A 235 -5.61 -20.86 -17.65
C THR A 235 -6.39 -19.78 -16.90
N GLY A 236 -5.77 -18.63 -16.65
CA GLY A 236 -6.38 -17.45 -16.06
C GLY A 236 -7.15 -17.75 -14.78
N GLU A 237 -8.42 -17.39 -14.77
CA GLU A 237 -9.39 -17.60 -13.68
C GLU A 237 -9.65 -19.06 -13.27
N ASN A 238 -9.24 -20.03 -14.09
CA ASN A 238 -9.44 -21.46 -13.86
C ASN A 238 -8.18 -22.16 -13.32
N SER A 239 -7.09 -21.43 -13.11
CA SER A 239 -5.92 -21.89 -12.38
C SER A 239 -6.13 -21.82 -10.86
N GLU A 240 -5.34 -22.52 -10.06
CA GLU A 240 -5.34 -22.41 -8.60
C GLU A 240 -5.02 -20.97 -8.17
N PHE A 241 -4.13 -20.31 -8.91
CA PHE A 241 -3.82 -18.89 -8.71
C PHE A 241 -5.03 -17.98 -9.04
N GLY A 242 -5.80 -18.33 -10.07
CA GLY A 242 -7.05 -17.66 -10.44
C GLY A 242 -8.17 -17.84 -9.41
N GLU A 243 -8.21 -18.97 -8.70
CA GLU A 243 -9.17 -19.19 -7.61
C GLU A 243 -8.90 -18.24 -6.43
N VAL A 244 -7.62 -18.04 -6.07
CA VAL A 244 -7.23 -17.02 -5.08
C VAL A 244 -7.57 -15.61 -5.57
N PHE A 245 -7.37 -15.32 -6.85
CA PHE A 245 -7.74 -14.03 -7.45
C PHE A 245 -9.25 -13.77 -7.40
N LYS A 246 -10.10 -14.78 -7.64
CA LYS A 246 -11.56 -14.69 -7.49
C LYS A 246 -11.97 -14.42 -6.04
N MET A 247 -11.34 -15.11 -5.07
CA MET A 247 -11.59 -14.85 -3.65
C MET A 247 -11.20 -13.43 -3.26
N MET A 248 -10.11 -12.90 -3.84
CA MET A 248 -9.69 -11.52 -3.64
C MET A 248 -10.67 -10.51 -4.25
N GLN A 249 -11.18 -10.74 -5.47
CA GLN A 249 -12.16 -9.86 -6.09
C GLN A 249 -13.52 -9.85 -5.35
N ALA A 250 -13.90 -10.98 -4.76
CA ALA A 250 -15.14 -11.09 -4.00
C ALA A 250 -15.14 -10.25 -2.69
N GLU A 251 -13.97 -9.89 -2.17
CA GLU A 251 -13.86 -9.05 -0.99
C GLU A 251 -13.94 -7.56 -1.39
N GLU A 252 -15.02 -6.90 -0.96
CA GLU A 252 -15.20 -5.46 -1.17
C GLU A 252 -14.27 -4.65 -0.26
N ALA A 253 -13.46 -3.76 -0.86
CA ALA A 253 -12.61 -2.87 -0.10
C ALA A 253 -13.47 -1.87 0.73
N PRO A 254 -13.11 -1.61 2.00
CA PRO A 254 -13.86 -0.68 2.84
C PRO A 254 -13.80 0.76 2.30
N LYS A 255 -14.86 1.54 2.54
CA LYS A 255 -14.87 2.98 2.23
C LYS A 255 -13.87 3.72 3.11
N THR A 256 -13.11 4.64 2.53
CA THR A 256 -12.07 5.36 3.29
C THR A 256 -12.67 6.36 4.29
N PRO A 257 -11.95 6.66 5.39
CA PRO A 257 -12.38 7.67 6.36
C PRO A 257 -12.68 9.04 5.75
N LEU A 258 -11.86 9.49 4.79
CA LEU A 258 -12.09 10.73 4.06
C LEU A 258 -13.39 10.72 3.27
N GLN A 259 -13.66 9.66 2.50
CA GLN A 259 -14.90 9.54 1.73
C GLN A 259 -16.13 9.60 2.64
N ARG A 260 -16.12 8.81 3.73
CA ARG A 260 -17.20 8.82 4.72
C ARG A 260 -17.40 10.21 5.34
N SER A 261 -16.31 10.91 5.63
CA SER A 261 -16.37 12.26 6.20
C SER A 261 -16.88 13.28 5.18
N MET A 262 -16.48 13.20 3.91
CA MET A 262 -16.98 14.07 2.84
C MET A 262 -18.48 13.85 2.58
N ASP A 263 -18.94 12.60 2.55
CA ASP A 263 -20.36 12.28 2.41
C ASP A 263 -21.20 12.86 3.56
N LEU A 264 -20.70 12.76 4.79
CA LEU A 264 -21.32 13.35 5.98
C LEU A 264 -21.39 14.87 5.90
N LEU A 265 -20.28 15.52 5.53
CA LEU A 265 -20.23 16.98 5.36
C LEU A 265 -21.19 17.45 4.27
N GLY A 266 -21.19 16.79 3.11
CA GLY A 266 -22.11 17.10 2.01
C GLY A 266 -23.57 16.97 2.42
N LYS A 267 -23.94 15.89 3.13
CA LYS A 267 -25.30 15.71 3.66
C LYS A 267 -25.69 16.77 4.67
N GLN A 268 -24.81 17.13 5.60
CA GLN A 268 -25.07 18.15 6.62
C GLN A 268 -25.22 19.54 6.00
N LEU A 269 -24.29 19.94 5.13
CA LEU A 269 -24.34 21.22 4.43
C LEU A 269 -25.59 21.31 3.56
N SER A 270 -25.92 20.28 2.79
CA SER A 270 -27.14 20.26 1.99
C SER A 270 -28.38 20.43 2.87
N LEU A 271 -28.49 19.70 3.98
CA LEU A 271 -29.63 19.78 4.89
C LEU A 271 -29.78 21.17 5.52
N TYR A 272 -28.70 21.78 6.00
CA TYR A 272 -28.74 23.13 6.56
C TYR A 272 -29.04 24.19 5.50
N SER A 273 -28.46 24.06 4.31
CA SER A 273 -28.65 25.00 3.20
C SER A 273 -30.10 24.97 2.70
N PHE A 274 -30.68 23.79 2.45
CA PHE A 274 -32.08 23.68 2.06
C PHE A 274 -33.03 24.17 3.15
N GLY A 275 -32.70 23.97 4.43
CA GLY A 275 -33.45 24.55 5.55
C GLY A 275 -33.46 26.08 5.51
N ILE A 276 -32.29 26.70 5.34
CA ILE A 276 -32.13 28.16 5.26
C ILE A 276 -32.82 28.73 4.01
N ILE A 277 -32.64 28.10 2.84
CA ILE A 277 -33.30 28.48 1.58
C ILE A 277 -34.82 28.44 1.75
N GLY A 278 -35.36 27.38 2.35
CA GLY A 278 -36.79 27.24 2.61
C GLY A 278 -37.35 28.36 3.49
N ILE A 279 -36.63 28.73 4.57
CA ILE A 279 -36.99 29.84 5.45
C ILE A 279 -36.97 31.17 4.69
N ILE A 280 -35.94 31.41 3.86
CA ILE A 280 -35.81 32.65 3.09
C ILE A 280 -36.93 32.77 2.06
N MET A 281 -37.26 31.70 1.33
CA MET A 281 -38.37 31.71 0.39
C MET A 281 -39.71 32.00 1.10
N LEU A 282 -39.94 31.41 2.28
CA LEU A 282 -41.13 31.66 3.09
C LEU A 282 -41.21 33.14 3.52
N VAL A 283 -40.12 33.69 4.07
CA VAL A 283 -40.07 35.08 4.52
C VAL A 283 -40.22 36.05 3.35
N GLY A 284 -39.53 35.80 2.23
CA GLY A 284 -39.62 36.62 1.04
C GLY A 284 -41.02 36.63 0.41
N TRP A 285 -41.71 35.48 0.45
CA TRP A 285 -43.12 35.40 0.05
C TRP A 285 -44.02 36.20 1.00
N LEU A 286 -43.81 36.11 2.32
CA LEU A 286 -44.54 36.92 3.31
C LEU A 286 -44.26 38.42 3.19
N GLN A 287 -43.09 38.82 2.71
CA GLN A 287 -42.72 40.21 2.39
C GLN A 287 -43.38 40.73 1.09
N GLY A 288 -44.12 39.89 0.36
CA GLY A 288 -44.80 40.26 -0.88
C GLY A 288 -43.93 40.23 -2.14
N LYS A 289 -42.76 39.58 -2.10
CA LYS A 289 -41.91 39.43 -3.28
C LYS A 289 -42.47 38.34 -4.22
N HIS A 290 -42.22 38.48 -5.52
CA HIS A 290 -42.66 37.48 -6.50
C HIS A 290 -42.00 36.12 -6.23
N ILE A 291 -42.80 35.05 -6.29
CA ILE A 291 -42.34 33.69 -5.95
C ILE A 291 -41.20 33.21 -6.87
N LEU A 292 -41.14 33.76 -8.08
CA LEU A 292 -40.14 33.45 -9.09
C LEU A 292 -38.80 34.11 -8.77
N ASP A 293 -38.81 35.37 -8.32
CA ASP A 293 -37.62 36.04 -7.81
C ASP A 293 -37.09 35.32 -6.56
N MET A 294 -37.99 34.82 -5.71
CA MET A 294 -37.59 34.02 -4.54
C MET A 294 -37.03 32.65 -4.94
N PHE A 295 -37.55 32.05 -6.01
CA PHE A 295 -37.06 30.80 -6.56
C PHE A 295 -35.67 30.96 -7.20
N THR A 296 -35.44 32.00 -8.00
CA THR A 296 -34.12 32.29 -8.60
C THR A 296 -33.07 32.65 -7.54
N ILE A 297 -33.45 33.38 -6.50
CA ILE A 297 -32.61 33.60 -5.31
C ILE A 297 -32.33 32.28 -4.60
N GLY A 298 -33.34 31.42 -4.42
CA GLY A 298 -33.18 30.10 -3.80
C GLY A 298 -32.22 29.19 -4.55
N VAL A 299 -32.29 29.17 -5.89
CA VAL A 299 -31.35 28.45 -6.76
C VAL A 299 -29.94 29.02 -6.66
N SER A 300 -29.80 30.34 -6.74
CA SER A 300 -28.50 31.03 -6.60
C SER A 300 -27.86 30.76 -5.24
N LEU A 301 -28.68 30.70 -4.19
CA LEU A 301 -28.26 30.39 -2.83
C LEU A 301 -27.87 28.90 -2.68
N ALA A 302 -28.56 27.99 -3.36
CA ALA A 302 -28.20 26.57 -3.39
C ALA A 302 -26.80 26.35 -4.02
N VAL A 303 -26.50 27.05 -5.12
CA VAL A 303 -25.17 27.03 -5.75
C VAL A 303 -24.11 27.66 -4.86
N ALA A 304 -24.45 28.76 -4.16
CA ALA A 304 -23.53 29.42 -3.22
C ALA A 304 -23.17 28.52 -2.02
N ALA A 305 -24.11 27.69 -1.57
CA ALA A 305 -23.99 26.98 -0.30
C ALA A 305 -23.25 25.64 -0.39
N ILE A 306 -23.21 25.02 -1.58
CA ILE A 306 -22.55 23.72 -1.75
C ILE A 306 -21.19 23.94 -2.40
N PRO A 307 -20.10 23.56 -1.72
CA PRO A 307 -18.76 23.76 -2.24
C PRO A 307 -18.45 22.72 -3.34
N GLU A 308 -18.89 22.98 -4.57
CA GLU A 308 -18.67 22.12 -5.74
C GLU A 308 -17.18 21.90 -6.04
N GLY A 309 -16.34 22.87 -5.70
CA GLY A 309 -14.88 22.76 -5.83
C GLY A 309 -14.23 21.80 -4.81
N LEU A 310 -14.92 21.40 -3.75
CA LEU A 310 -14.32 20.64 -2.65
C LEU A 310 -13.82 19.24 -3.08
N PRO A 311 -14.61 18.39 -3.76
CA PRO A 311 -14.16 17.06 -4.19
C PRO A 311 -12.97 17.14 -5.17
N ILE A 312 -12.96 18.16 -6.02
CA ILE A 312 -11.93 18.41 -7.02
C ILE A 312 -10.61 18.77 -6.33
N VAL A 313 -10.65 19.76 -5.43
CA VAL A 313 -9.47 20.22 -4.69
C VAL A 313 -8.90 19.09 -3.83
N VAL A 314 -9.76 18.29 -3.18
CA VAL A 314 -9.35 17.09 -2.44
C VAL A 314 -8.61 16.11 -3.37
N THR A 315 -9.19 15.78 -4.51
CA THR A 315 -8.61 14.80 -5.46
C THR A 315 -7.25 15.26 -5.99
N VAL A 316 -7.13 16.53 -6.37
CA VAL A 316 -5.85 17.09 -6.85
C VAL A 316 -4.81 17.14 -5.73
N THR A 317 -5.21 17.48 -4.50
CA THR A 317 -4.31 17.48 -3.34
C THR A 317 -3.80 16.07 -3.05
N LEU A 318 -4.67 15.06 -3.09
CA LEU A 318 -4.29 13.65 -2.92
C LEU A 318 -3.35 13.20 -4.04
N ALA A 319 -3.65 13.52 -5.30
CA ALA A 319 -2.80 13.17 -6.44
C ALA A 319 -1.40 13.78 -6.34
N LEU A 320 -1.29 15.06 -5.97
CA LEU A 320 0.00 15.71 -5.70
C LEU A 320 0.73 15.06 -4.53
N GLY A 321 -0.01 14.61 -3.51
CA GLY A 321 0.49 13.81 -2.41
C GLY A 321 1.10 12.48 -2.85
N VAL A 322 0.39 11.72 -3.70
CA VAL A 322 0.89 10.48 -4.31
C VAL A 322 2.17 10.75 -5.08
N MET A 323 2.25 11.84 -5.85
CA MET A 323 3.48 12.19 -6.59
C MET A 323 4.67 12.48 -5.66
N ARG A 324 4.44 12.98 -4.43
CA ARG A 324 5.49 13.13 -3.41
C ARG A 324 5.90 11.78 -2.81
N MET A 325 4.94 10.88 -2.59
CA MET A 325 5.19 9.51 -2.11
C MET A 325 5.98 8.67 -3.12
N VAL A 326 5.68 8.79 -4.42
CA VAL A 326 6.40 8.07 -5.49
C VAL A 326 7.88 8.48 -5.52
N LYS A 327 8.20 9.76 -5.27
CA LYS A 327 9.59 10.22 -5.14
C LYS A 327 10.32 9.60 -3.95
N LYS A 328 9.57 9.14 -2.94
CA LYS A 328 10.05 8.37 -1.79
C LYS A 328 9.84 6.86 -1.98
N GLN A 329 9.73 6.38 -3.22
CA GLN A 329 9.60 4.94 -3.55
C GLN A 329 8.30 4.27 -3.06
N ALA A 330 7.26 5.04 -2.69
CA ALA A 330 5.93 4.53 -2.36
C ALA A 330 4.92 4.83 -3.48
N ILE A 331 4.43 3.79 -4.17
CA ILE A 331 3.40 3.93 -5.20
C ILE A 331 2.04 3.65 -4.57
N VAL A 332 1.08 4.58 -4.71
CA VAL A 332 -0.29 4.40 -4.21
C VAL A 332 -1.24 4.20 -5.38
N LYS A 333 -1.96 3.08 -5.41
CA LYS A 333 -2.91 2.72 -6.47
C LYS A 333 -4.22 3.49 -6.37
N LYS A 334 -4.67 3.84 -5.16
CA LYS A 334 -5.94 4.55 -4.92
C LYS A 334 -5.72 5.86 -4.17
N LEU A 335 -6.11 6.98 -4.76
CA LEU A 335 -5.92 8.32 -4.17
C LEU A 335 -6.44 8.47 -2.73
N PRO A 336 -7.65 7.98 -2.37
CA PRO A 336 -8.18 8.19 -1.01
C PRO A 336 -7.39 7.47 0.10
N ILE A 337 -6.57 6.47 -0.25
CA ILE A 337 -5.77 5.69 0.71
C ILE A 337 -4.66 6.53 1.34
N VAL A 338 -4.22 7.58 0.63
CA VAL A 338 -3.25 8.54 1.14
C VAL A 338 -3.69 9.16 2.47
N GLU A 339 -4.99 9.45 2.63
CA GLU A 339 -5.53 9.95 3.90
C GLU A 339 -5.66 8.84 4.95
N THR A 340 -6.02 7.63 4.52
CA THR A 340 -6.19 6.47 5.41
C THR A 340 -4.86 6.13 6.08
N LEU A 341 -3.74 6.26 5.37
CA LEU A 341 -2.38 6.14 5.93
C LEU A 341 -2.11 7.11 7.09
N GLY A 342 -2.60 8.35 7.01
CA GLY A 342 -2.47 9.33 8.08
C GLY A 342 -3.26 8.96 9.35
N CYS A 343 -4.27 8.10 9.22
CA CYS A 343 -5.10 7.59 10.31
C CYS A 343 -4.73 6.15 10.76
N CYS A 344 -3.76 5.51 10.10
CA CYS A 344 -3.33 4.16 10.41
C CYS A 344 -2.83 4.07 11.86
N ASN A 345 -3.43 3.18 12.65
CA ASN A 345 -3.07 3.00 14.06
C ASN A 345 -2.61 1.58 14.39
N VAL A 346 -2.84 0.60 13.50
CA VAL A 346 -2.31 -0.76 13.62
C VAL A 346 -1.67 -1.17 12.30
N ILE A 347 -0.43 -1.64 12.35
CA ILE A 347 0.25 -2.29 11.22
C ILE A 347 0.40 -3.77 11.55
N CYS A 348 -0.32 -4.61 10.81
CA CYS A 348 -0.11 -6.04 10.76
C CYS A 348 0.95 -6.32 9.71
N SER A 349 2.11 -6.83 10.12
CA SER A 349 3.20 -7.10 9.20
C SER A 349 3.50 -8.58 9.12
N ASP A 350 3.59 -9.09 7.89
CA ASP A 350 4.26 -10.38 7.69
C ASP A 350 5.73 -10.27 8.10
N LYS A 351 6.31 -11.38 8.54
CA LYS A 351 7.70 -11.45 8.95
C LYS A 351 8.61 -11.67 7.75
N THR A 352 8.36 -12.73 6.97
CA THR A 352 9.27 -13.21 5.92
C THR A 352 9.18 -12.26 4.73
N GLY A 353 10.32 -11.85 4.17
CA GLY A 353 10.36 -10.96 3.01
C GLY A 353 9.97 -9.50 3.29
N THR A 354 9.22 -9.24 4.36
CA THR A 354 8.76 -7.90 4.76
C THR A 354 9.63 -7.30 5.86
N LEU A 355 9.61 -7.86 7.08
CA LEU A 355 10.48 -7.39 8.19
C LEU A 355 11.90 -7.92 8.08
N THR A 356 12.05 -9.09 7.48
CA THR A 356 13.32 -9.76 7.21
C THR A 356 13.66 -9.71 5.72
N LYS A 357 14.94 -9.97 5.40
CA LYS A 357 15.40 -9.98 3.99
C LYS A 357 15.00 -11.22 3.22
N ASN A 358 14.51 -12.27 3.90
CA ASN A 358 14.35 -13.60 3.32
C ASN A 358 15.68 -14.16 2.76
N GLU A 359 16.80 -13.78 3.40
CA GLU A 359 18.16 -14.18 3.01
C GLU A 359 18.83 -14.86 4.21
N MET A 360 18.75 -16.19 4.24
CA MET A 360 19.33 -16.99 5.33
C MET A 360 20.82 -16.68 5.47
N THR A 361 21.21 -16.22 6.66
CA THR A 361 22.56 -15.73 6.96
C THR A 361 23.09 -16.38 8.22
N VAL A 362 24.34 -16.85 8.18
CA VAL A 362 25.04 -17.31 9.39
C VAL A 362 25.37 -16.11 10.26
N THR A 363 25.03 -16.19 11.55
CA THR A 363 25.32 -15.12 12.53
C THR A 363 26.17 -15.58 13.70
N HIS A 364 26.12 -16.87 14.05
CA HIS A 364 26.83 -17.42 15.20
C HIS A 364 27.51 -18.73 14.79
N ILE A 365 28.71 -18.95 15.29
CA ILE A 365 29.43 -20.22 15.19
C ILE A 365 29.86 -20.60 16.59
N PHE A 366 29.64 -21.85 16.96
CA PHE A 366 30.14 -22.43 18.19
C PHE A 366 31.05 -23.60 17.84
N THR A 367 32.31 -23.52 18.23
CA THR A 367 33.28 -24.58 17.93
C THR A 367 33.26 -25.68 19.00
N ALA A 368 33.70 -26.88 18.65
CA ALA A 368 33.73 -28.01 19.58
C ALA A 368 34.66 -27.78 20.80
N ASP A 369 35.65 -26.88 20.72
CA ASP A 369 36.48 -26.43 21.84
C ASP A 369 35.87 -25.29 22.68
N GLY A 370 34.64 -24.86 22.39
CA GLY A 370 33.90 -23.90 23.19
C GLY A 370 34.11 -22.44 22.82
N LEU A 371 34.65 -22.14 21.63
CA LEU A 371 34.77 -20.76 21.15
C LEU A 371 33.46 -20.30 20.50
N HIS A 372 33.08 -19.07 20.79
CA HIS A 372 31.97 -18.38 20.14
C HIS A 372 32.51 -17.40 19.10
N ALA A 373 32.02 -17.51 17.87
CA ALA A 373 32.28 -16.55 16.81
C ALA A 373 30.97 -15.86 16.40
N GLU A 374 31.01 -14.55 16.26
CA GLU A 374 29.95 -13.76 15.67
C GLU A 374 30.27 -13.46 14.22
N VAL A 375 29.27 -13.53 13.35
CA VAL A 375 29.41 -13.28 11.92
C VAL A 375 28.59 -12.04 11.56
N THR A 376 29.29 -11.00 11.11
CA THR A 376 28.67 -9.75 10.67
C THR A 376 28.40 -9.77 9.17
N GLY A 377 27.63 -8.80 8.69
CA GLY A 377 27.22 -8.69 7.28
C GLY A 377 26.01 -9.55 6.93
N VAL A 378 25.12 -9.02 6.11
CA VAL A 378 23.85 -9.66 5.75
C VAL A 378 23.80 -9.95 4.26
N GLY A 379 23.24 -11.11 3.91
CA GLY A 379 22.97 -11.51 2.53
C GLY A 379 24.07 -12.36 1.90
N TYR A 380 23.86 -12.68 0.62
CA TYR A 380 24.73 -13.58 -0.17
C TYR A 380 25.89 -12.84 -0.83
N ASN A 381 26.72 -12.17 -0.03
CA ASN A 381 27.86 -11.37 -0.50
C ASN A 381 29.11 -11.58 0.37
N ARG A 382 30.24 -11.02 -0.06
CA ARG A 382 31.53 -11.06 0.65
C ARG A 382 31.64 -10.05 1.79
N PHE A 383 30.65 -9.17 1.98
CA PHE A 383 30.72 -8.10 2.98
C PHE A 383 30.37 -8.63 4.37
N GLY A 384 31.26 -8.38 5.32
CA GLY A 384 31.14 -8.85 6.71
C GLY A 384 32.39 -9.57 7.17
N GLU A 385 32.48 -9.78 8.47
CA GLU A 385 33.65 -10.32 9.17
C GLU A 385 33.22 -11.39 10.17
N VAL A 386 34.07 -12.38 10.39
CA VAL A 386 33.91 -13.38 11.45
C VAL A 386 34.78 -12.94 12.62
N VAL A 387 34.17 -12.69 13.77
CA VAL A 387 34.83 -12.14 14.96
C VAL A 387 34.80 -13.16 16.08
N VAL A 388 35.96 -13.51 16.64
CA VAL A 388 36.09 -14.39 17.81
C VAL A 388 36.78 -13.60 18.91
N GLU A 389 36.10 -13.40 20.04
CA GLU A 389 36.63 -12.63 21.20
C GLU A 389 37.15 -11.22 20.83
N GLY A 390 36.54 -10.58 19.83
CA GLY A 390 36.93 -9.25 19.34
C GLY A 390 38.01 -9.25 18.25
N GLU A 391 38.58 -10.40 17.88
CA GLU A 391 39.55 -10.53 16.79
C GLU A 391 38.89 -11.02 15.49
N VAL A 392 39.22 -10.36 14.38
CA VAL A 392 38.76 -10.76 13.04
C VAL A 392 39.51 -12.01 12.56
N VAL A 393 38.76 -13.04 12.17
CA VAL A 393 39.29 -14.31 11.67
C VAL A 393 39.14 -14.36 10.15
N HIS A 394 40.26 -14.43 9.45
CA HIS A 394 40.32 -14.67 8.01
C HIS A 394 41.11 -15.94 7.68
N GLY A 395 40.69 -16.63 6.63
CA GLY A 395 41.31 -17.85 6.15
C GLY A 395 41.42 -18.94 7.23
N PHE A 396 42.61 -19.53 7.35
CA PHE A 396 42.92 -20.60 8.30
C PHE A 396 43.53 -20.12 9.63
N ASN A 397 43.39 -18.83 9.98
CA ASN A 397 44.01 -18.25 11.18
C ASN A 397 43.59 -18.93 12.49
N LYS A 398 42.31 -19.33 12.63
CA LYS A 398 41.80 -20.12 13.77
C LYS A 398 41.32 -21.49 13.27
N PRO A 399 42.12 -22.57 13.47
CA PRO A 399 41.86 -23.90 12.91
C PRO A 399 40.47 -24.45 13.21
N SER A 400 39.97 -24.25 14.44
CA SER A 400 38.66 -24.75 14.89
C SER A 400 37.50 -24.14 14.10
N VAL A 401 37.56 -22.85 13.77
CA VAL A 401 36.53 -22.17 12.98
C VAL A 401 36.66 -22.52 11.50
N SER A 402 37.88 -22.50 10.96
CA SER A 402 38.12 -22.78 9.54
C SER A 402 37.72 -24.21 9.14
N LYS A 403 37.86 -25.22 10.02
CA LYS A 403 37.36 -26.58 9.74
C LYS A 403 35.84 -26.66 9.62
N ILE A 404 35.11 -25.89 10.42
CA ILE A 404 33.64 -25.81 10.33
C ILE A 404 33.24 -25.21 8.98
N VAL A 405 33.89 -24.13 8.59
CA VAL A 405 33.64 -23.45 7.31
C VAL A 405 34.02 -24.34 6.12
N GLU A 406 35.14 -25.05 6.20
CA GLU A 406 35.55 -26.06 5.23
C GLU A 406 34.49 -27.15 5.08
N ALA A 407 34.03 -27.76 6.17
CA ALA A 407 32.98 -28.78 6.12
C ALA A 407 31.67 -28.24 5.50
N GLY A 408 31.30 -27.00 5.83
CA GLY A 408 30.11 -26.34 5.32
C GLY A 408 30.20 -25.91 3.85
N CYS A 409 31.41 -25.69 3.33
CA CYS A 409 31.67 -25.36 1.93
C CYS A 409 31.80 -26.63 1.07
N VAL A 410 32.49 -27.66 1.56
CA VAL A 410 32.71 -28.90 0.81
C VAL A 410 31.44 -29.76 0.76
N CYS A 411 30.66 -29.84 1.84
CA CYS A 411 29.37 -30.55 1.87
C CYS A 411 28.23 -29.60 1.50
N ASN A 412 28.16 -29.14 0.24
CA ASN A 412 27.25 -28.06 -0.17
C ASN A 412 26.94 -28.05 -1.67
N ASP A 413 25.66 -27.99 -2.06
CA ASP A 413 25.29 -27.99 -3.48
C ASP A 413 24.91 -26.60 -4.00
N ALA A 414 24.85 -25.61 -3.10
CA ALA A 414 24.55 -24.24 -3.47
C ALA A 414 25.75 -23.52 -4.10
N VAL A 415 25.44 -22.68 -5.08
CA VAL A 415 26.41 -21.82 -5.76
C VAL A 415 25.88 -20.40 -5.76
N ILE A 416 26.72 -19.44 -5.36
CA ILE A 416 26.39 -18.02 -5.43
C ILE A 416 27.08 -17.45 -6.67
N ARG A 417 26.30 -16.97 -7.65
CA ARG A 417 26.80 -16.23 -8.82
C ARG A 417 26.23 -14.83 -8.82
N ASN A 418 27.06 -13.79 -8.96
CA ASN A 418 26.62 -12.38 -8.97
C ASN A 418 25.69 -12.03 -7.79
N ASN A 419 26.00 -12.52 -6.59
CA ASN A 419 25.18 -12.40 -5.37
C ASN A 419 23.77 -13.03 -5.44
N THR A 420 23.42 -13.72 -6.53
CA THR A 420 22.21 -14.54 -6.61
C THR A 420 22.51 -15.96 -6.18
N LEU A 421 21.70 -16.47 -5.25
CA LEU A 421 21.80 -17.83 -4.77
C LEU A 421 21.13 -18.80 -5.75
N MET A 422 21.87 -19.82 -6.17
CA MET A 422 21.32 -21.03 -6.80
C MET A 422 21.48 -22.19 -5.83
N GLY A 423 20.37 -22.83 -5.44
CA GLY A 423 20.34 -23.90 -4.44
C GLY A 423 19.57 -23.51 -3.17
N LYS A 424 19.74 -24.29 -2.10
CA LYS A 424 18.96 -24.13 -0.85
C LYS A 424 19.47 -22.91 -0.03
N PRO A 425 18.58 -22.06 0.52
CA PRO A 425 18.96 -20.89 1.34
C PRO A 425 19.92 -21.20 2.49
N THR A 426 19.69 -22.31 3.20
CA THR A 426 20.52 -22.76 4.32
C THR A 426 21.95 -23.09 3.88
N GLU A 427 22.11 -23.64 2.68
CA GLU A 427 23.40 -23.99 2.12
C GLU A 427 24.12 -22.76 1.56
N GLY A 428 23.37 -21.87 0.90
CA GLY A 428 23.86 -20.56 0.49
C GLY A 428 24.43 -19.75 1.65
N ALA A 429 23.81 -19.83 2.83
CA ALA A 429 24.31 -19.16 4.04
C ALA A 429 25.73 -19.64 4.43
N LEU A 430 26.03 -20.93 4.26
CA LEU A 430 27.34 -21.51 4.55
C LEU A 430 28.39 -21.10 3.51
N ILE A 431 28.00 -21.00 2.24
CA ILE A 431 28.90 -20.46 1.19
C ILE A 431 29.17 -18.98 1.44
N ALA A 432 28.15 -18.18 1.79
CA ALA A 432 28.34 -16.78 2.15
C ALA A 432 29.27 -16.62 3.36
N LEU A 433 29.18 -17.51 4.35
CA LEU A 433 30.16 -17.57 5.45
C LEU A 433 31.58 -17.84 4.94
N ALA A 434 31.75 -18.82 4.05
CA ALA A 434 33.05 -19.13 3.46
C ALA A 434 33.61 -17.93 2.66
N MET A 435 32.76 -17.24 1.90
CA MET A 435 33.10 -16.02 1.16
C MET A 435 33.61 -14.90 2.08
N LYS A 436 32.98 -14.68 3.25
CA LYS A 436 33.42 -13.68 4.24
C LYS A 436 34.78 -14.01 4.87
N MET A 437 35.07 -15.31 5.04
CA MET A 437 36.38 -15.76 5.51
C MET A 437 37.45 -15.85 4.41
N GLY A 438 37.08 -15.67 3.13
CA GLY A 438 37.99 -15.84 1.99
C GLY A 438 38.31 -17.31 1.66
N LEU A 439 37.37 -18.21 1.97
CA LEU A 439 37.49 -19.67 1.84
C LEU A 439 36.49 -20.25 0.82
N ASP A 440 35.91 -19.44 -0.06
CA ASP A 440 34.93 -19.85 -1.07
C ASP A 440 35.49 -20.78 -2.14
N GLY A 441 36.80 -20.74 -2.38
CA GLY A 441 37.49 -21.62 -3.35
C GLY A 441 37.74 -23.06 -2.87
N ILE A 442 37.62 -23.36 -1.57
CA ILE A 442 38.06 -24.64 -0.98
C ILE A 442 37.38 -25.84 -1.65
N GLN A 443 36.11 -25.71 -2.05
CA GLN A 443 35.39 -26.80 -2.70
C GLN A 443 36.12 -27.33 -3.96
N GLN A 444 36.88 -26.49 -4.67
CA GLN A 444 37.61 -26.87 -5.89
C GLN A 444 38.86 -27.71 -5.60
N ASP A 445 39.36 -27.66 -4.36
CA ASP A 445 40.49 -28.45 -3.89
C ASP A 445 40.09 -29.90 -3.59
N TYR A 446 38.80 -30.20 -3.55
CA TYR A 446 38.26 -31.53 -3.27
C TYR A 446 37.57 -32.13 -4.50
N ILE A 447 37.80 -33.43 -4.71
CA ILE A 447 37.03 -34.25 -5.66
C ILE A 447 36.05 -35.09 -4.85
N ARG A 448 34.75 -34.88 -5.05
CA ARG A 448 33.69 -35.67 -4.43
C ARG A 448 33.57 -37.02 -5.14
N LYS A 449 33.75 -38.12 -4.40
CA LYS A 449 33.62 -39.49 -4.91
C LYS A 449 32.21 -40.06 -4.72
N ALA A 450 31.59 -39.74 -3.57
CA ALA A 450 30.25 -40.20 -3.24
C ALA A 450 29.51 -39.10 -2.49
N GLU A 451 28.23 -38.97 -2.79
CA GLU A 451 27.33 -37.97 -2.21
C GLU A 451 26.11 -38.67 -1.63
N TYR A 452 25.73 -38.25 -0.42
CA TYR A 452 24.52 -38.66 0.28
C TYR A 452 23.66 -37.41 0.42
N PRO A 453 22.67 -37.21 -0.47
CA PRO A 453 21.88 -36.00 -0.51
C PRO A 453 20.99 -35.89 0.73
N PHE A 454 20.62 -34.66 1.08
CA PHE A 454 19.72 -34.40 2.19
C PHE A 454 18.33 -35.02 1.97
N SER A 455 17.85 -35.82 2.91
CA SER A 455 16.46 -36.28 3.01
C SER A 455 15.81 -35.80 4.31
N SER A 456 14.53 -35.43 4.28
CA SER A 456 13.78 -34.99 5.47
C SER A 456 13.63 -36.08 6.53
N GLU A 457 13.64 -37.35 6.13
CA GLU A 457 13.61 -38.50 7.05
C GLU A 457 14.96 -38.64 7.79
N GLN A 458 16.07 -38.46 7.06
CA GLN A 458 17.42 -38.61 7.59
C GLN A 458 17.93 -37.36 8.32
N LYS A 459 17.52 -36.17 7.89
CA LYS A 459 17.89 -34.85 8.46
C LYS A 459 19.39 -34.52 8.42
N TRP A 460 20.17 -35.17 7.56
CA TRP A 460 21.58 -34.88 7.33
C TRP A 460 21.97 -35.07 5.86
N MET A 461 23.12 -34.52 5.49
CA MET A 461 23.79 -34.65 4.18
C MET A 461 25.27 -34.97 4.43
N ALA A 462 25.85 -35.83 3.60
CA ALA A 462 27.28 -36.13 3.67
C ALA A 462 27.91 -36.28 2.30
N VAL A 463 29.20 -35.94 2.19
CA VAL A 463 30.01 -36.12 0.99
C VAL A 463 31.33 -36.78 1.35
N LYS A 464 31.76 -37.76 0.55
CA LYS A 464 33.10 -38.35 0.64
C LYS A 464 34.00 -37.75 -0.42
N CYS A 465 35.14 -37.23 0.01
CA CYS A 465 36.03 -36.42 -0.79
C CYS A 465 37.48 -36.91 -0.71
N ILE A 466 38.24 -36.65 -1.78
CA ILE A 466 39.70 -36.74 -1.81
C ILE A 466 40.28 -35.39 -2.21
N HIS A 467 41.42 -35.03 -1.62
CA HIS A 467 42.12 -33.80 -1.96
C HIS A 467 42.75 -33.90 -3.36
N ARG A 468 42.49 -32.91 -4.22
CA ARG A 468 42.89 -32.89 -5.63
C ARG A 468 44.40 -32.85 -5.83
N THR A 469 45.11 -32.10 -4.99
CA THR A 469 46.57 -31.93 -5.07
C THR A 469 47.37 -32.85 -4.13
N GLN A 470 46.71 -33.58 -3.22
CA GLN A 470 47.36 -34.41 -2.20
C GLN A 470 46.71 -35.79 -2.17
N GLN A 471 46.97 -36.59 -3.21
CA GLN A 471 46.40 -37.93 -3.38
C GLN A 471 46.85 -38.94 -2.29
N ASP A 472 47.95 -38.65 -1.57
CA ASP A 472 48.42 -39.47 -0.44
C ASP A 472 47.60 -39.26 0.85
N LYS A 473 46.71 -38.26 0.91
CA LYS A 473 45.82 -38.08 2.06
C LYS A 473 44.65 -39.07 2.01
N PRO A 474 44.28 -39.67 3.15
CA PRO A 474 43.14 -40.58 3.22
C PRO A 474 41.83 -39.89 2.83
N GLU A 475 40.84 -40.67 2.42
CA GLU A 475 39.49 -40.17 2.12
C GLU A 475 38.90 -39.47 3.34
N ILE A 476 38.21 -38.34 3.12
CA ILE A 476 37.57 -37.56 4.17
C ILE A 476 36.07 -37.47 3.86
N CYS A 477 35.25 -37.83 4.84
CA CYS A 477 33.82 -37.65 4.84
C CYS A 477 33.47 -36.36 5.59
N PHE A 478 32.74 -35.46 4.94
CA PHE A 478 32.15 -34.26 5.55
C PHE A 478 30.66 -34.45 5.71
N MET A 479 30.12 -34.08 6.87
CA MET A 479 28.70 -34.24 7.21
C MET A 479 28.13 -32.96 7.80
N LYS A 480 26.91 -32.62 7.41
CA LYS A 480 26.12 -31.53 8.01
C LYS A 480 24.69 -32.00 8.24
N GLY A 481 24.02 -31.49 9.27
CA GLY A 481 22.63 -31.84 9.53
C GLY A 481 22.11 -31.38 10.88
N ALA A 482 20.98 -31.94 11.29
CA ALA A 482 20.45 -31.77 12.63
C ALA A 482 21.44 -32.33 13.67
N TYR A 483 21.63 -31.60 14.77
CA TYR A 483 22.56 -31.99 15.84
C TYR A 483 22.31 -33.43 16.34
N GLU A 484 21.05 -33.79 16.60
CA GLU A 484 20.68 -35.11 17.12
C GLU A 484 21.15 -36.27 16.24
N GLU A 485 21.16 -36.06 14.92
CA GLU A 485 21.55 -37.10 13.97
C GLU A 485 23.06 -37.07 13.73
N VAL A 486 23.67 -35.90 13.56
CA VAL A 486 25.11 -35.77 13.32
C VAL A 486 25.92 -36.31 14.49
N ILE A 487 25.55 -35.98 15.74
CA ILE A 487 26.31 -36.39 16.92
C ILE A 487 26.35 -37.91 17.12
N ARG A 488 25.37 -38.65 16.58
CA ARG A 488 25.33 -40.13 16.64
C ARG A 488 26.46 -40.78 15.82
N TYR A 489 26.91 -40.11 14.76
CA TYR A 489 28.00 -40.59 13.91
C TYR A 489 29.38 -40.08 14.39
N CYS A 490 29.43 -39.30 15.47
CA CYS A 490 30.66 -38.74 16.02
C CYS A 490 31.23 -39.56 17.19
N THR A 491 32.49 -39.97 17.08
CA THR A 491 33.26 -40.65 18.15
C THR A 491 34.23 -39.71 18.84
N THR A 492 34.69 -38.67 18.13
CA THR A 492 35.65 -37.68 18.61
C THR A 492 35.11 -36.27 18.41
N TYR A 493 35.77 -35.28 19.00
CA TYR A 493 35.52 -33.85 18.78
C TYR A 493 36.84 -33.11 18.53
N ASN A 494 36.75 -32.00 17.80
CA ASN A 494 37.92 -31.22 17.40
C ASN A 494 38.26 -30.17 18.47
N SER A 495 39.48 -30.21 19.01
CA SER A 495 40.01 -29.23 19.95
C SER A 495 41.31 -28.65 19.43
N LYS A 496 41.32 -27.35 19.09
CA LYS A 496 42.48 -26.64 18.51
C LYS A 496 43.16 -27.38 17.34
N GLY A 497 42.39 -28.12 16.55
CA GLY A 497 42.86 -28.90 15.41
C GLY A 497 43.17 -30.38 15.69
N HIS A 498 43.22 -30.80 16.96
CA HIS A 498 43.42 -32.19 17.38
C HIS A 498 42.08 -32.90 17.64
N SER A 499 42.02 -34.21 17.41
CA SER A 499 40.82 -35.02 17.69
C SER A 499 40.91 -35.67 19.06
N LEU A 500 39.92 -35.42 19.92
CA LEU A 500 39.82 -35.95 21.28
C LEU A 500 38.54 -36.80 21.43
N PRO A 501 38.50 -37.79 22.33
CA PRO A 501 37.33 -38.65 22.51
C PRO A 501 36.12 -37.86 23.05
N LEU A 502 34.95 -38.09 22.47
CA LEU A 502 33.71 -37.40 22.83
C LEU A 502 33.13 -37.99 24.13
N SER A 503 33.09 -37.21 25.21
CA SER A 503 32.53 -37.61 26.50
C SER A 503 31.05 -37.22 26.64
N GLN A 504 30.33 -37.83 27.59
CA GLN A 504 28.93 -37.47 27.86
C GLN A 504 28.78 -36.00 28.31
N GLN A 505 29.71 -35.50 29.13
CA GLN A 505 29.72 -34.10 29.56
C GLN A 505 29.75 -33.11 28.38
N GLN A 506 30.48 -33.45 27.32
CA GLN A 506 30.52 -32.61 26.12
C GLN A 506 29.24 -32.70 25.29
N ARG A 507 28.63 -33.89 25.19
CA ARG A 507 27.32 -34.04 24.55
C ARG A 507 26.27 -33.17 25.25
N ASP A 508 26.31 -33.11 26.58
CA ASP A 508 25.40 -32.28 27.37
C ASP A 508 25.67 -30.78 27.14
N LEU A 509 26.95 -30.38 27.08
CA LEU A 509 27.36 -29.01 26.74
C LEU A 509 26.84 -28.58 25.36
N TYR A 510 27.05 -29.40 24.33
CA TYR A 510 26.61 -29.09 22.97
C TYR A 510 25.08 -29.06 22.84
N GLN A 511 24.38 -29.92 23.58
CA GLN A 511 22.92 -29.88 23.66
C GLN A 511 22.42 -28.59 24.33
N GLN A 512 23.08 -28.14 25.41
CA GLN A 512 22.77 -26.88 26.08
C GLN A 512 23.00 -25.68 25.14
N GLU A 513 24.11 -25.68 24.42
CA GLU A 513 24.42 -24.61 23.48
C GLU A 513 23.45 -24.58 22.30
N LYS A 514 23.09 -25.74 21.75
CA LYS A 514 22.02 -25.86 20.75
C LYS A 514 20.72 -25.23 21.26
N ALA A 515 20.33 -25.50 22.51
CA ALA A 515 19.13 -24.93 23.11
C ALA A 515 19.23 -23.41 23.29
N SER A 516 20.40 -22.91 23.71
CA SER A 516 20.72 -21.47 23.81
C SER A 516 20.56 -20.77 22.46
N MET A 517 21.21 -21.28 21.41
CA MET A 517 21.12 -20.75 20.05
C MET A 517 19.69 -20.81 19.50
N GLY A 518 18.97 -21.91 19.77
CA GLY A 518 17.56 -22.04 19.41
C GLY A 518 16.67 -20.99 20.09
N SER A 519 16.89 -20.72 21.38
CA SER A 519 16.17 -19.67 22.12
C SER A 519 16.45 -18.26 21.59
N ALA A 520 17.61 -18.05 20.97
CA ALA A 520 17.96 -16.83 20.26
C ALA A 520 17.33 -16.73 18.85
N GLY A 521 16.48 -17.69 18.47
CA GLY A 521 15.78 -17.75 17.18
C GLY A 521 16.64 -18.27 16.03
N LEU A 522 17.80 -18.88 16.33
CA LEU A 522 18.72 -19.39 15.31
C LEU A 522 18.35 -20.82 14.92
N ARG A 523 18.32 -21.09 13.62
CA ARG A 523 18.33 -22.44 13.07
C ARG A 523 19.73 -23.01 13.20
N VAL A 524 19.88 -24.03 14.03
CA VAL A 524 21.19 -24.63 14.35
C VAL A 524 21.49 -25.80 13.41
N LEU A 525 22.67 -25.80 12.79
CA LEU A 525 23.24 -26.93 12.06
C LEU A 525 24.50 -27.44 12.75
N ALA A 526 24.64 -28.76 12.84
CA ALA A 526 25.86 -29.41 13.28
C ALA A 526 26.72 -29.80 12.08
N LEU A 527 28.04 -29.63 12.21
CA LEU A 527 29.02 -30.05 11.21
C LEU A 527 30.04 -31.02 11.82
N ALA A 528 30.42 -32.03 11.03
CA ALA A 528 31.38 -33.04 11.41
C ALA A 528 32.25 -33.46 10.21
N SER A 529 33.45 -33.95 10.49
CA SER A 529 34.36 -34.50 9.47
C SER A 529 35.13 -35.70 10.01
N GLY A 530 35.42 -36.70 9.19
CA GLY A 530 36.23 -37.85 9.61
C GLY A 530 36.52 -38.81 8.45
N PRO A 531 37.23 -39.92 8.69
CA PRO A 531 37.58 -40.87 7.63
C PRO A 531 36.37 -41.62 7.06
N GLU A 532 35.41 -41.99 7.92
CA GLU A 532 34.23 -42.76 7.52
C GLU A 532 32.97 -42.40 8.33
N LEU A 533 31.80 -42.71 7.78
CA LEU A 533 30.52 -42.57 8.48
C LEU A 533 30.51 -43.48 9.71
N GLY A 534 30.32 -42.89 10.90
CA GLY A 534 30.38 -43.59 12.19
C GLY A 534 31.70 -43.41 12.95
N GLN A 535 32.74 -42.88 12.31
CA GLN A 535 33.98 -42.44 12.96
C GLN A 535 34.24 -40.94 12.73
N LEU A 536 33.21 -40.11 12.82
CA LEU A 536 33.34 -38.68 12.56
C LEU A 536 33.87 -37.94 13.80
N CYS A 537 34.54 -36.81 13.53
CA CYS A 537 34.95 -35.84 14.52
C CYS A 537 33.98 -34.66 14.49
N PHE A 538 33.35 -34.36 15.62
CA PHE A 538 32.45 -33.22 15.77
C PHE A 538 33.24 -31.90 15.69
N LEU A 539 32.83 -31.01 14.79
CA LEU A 539 33.55 -29.76 14.54
C LEU A 539 32.91 -28.58 15.28
N GLY A 540 31.57 -28.51 15.28
CA GLY A 540 30.83 -27.44 15.93
C GLY A 540 29.42 -27.24 15.41
N LEU A 541 28.79 -26.18 15.88
CA LEU A 541 27.44 -25.74 15.53
C LEU A 541 27.49 -24.40 14.79
N VAL A 542 26.56 -24.21 13.87
CA VAL A 542 26.38 -22.96 13.13
C VAL A 542 24.93 -22.50 13.28
N GLY A 543 24.75 -21.25 13.69
CA GLY A 543 23.47 -20.58 13.88
C GLY A 543 23.12 -19.73 12.66
N ILE A 544 22.04 -20.11 11.98
CA ILE A 544 21.54 -19.46 10.78
C ILE A 544 20.22 -18.79 11.11
N ILE A 545 20.02 -17.56 10.66
CA ILE A 545 18.76 -16.84 10.83
C ILE A 545 18.42 -16.11 9.54
N ASP A 546 17.13 -15.83 9.35
CA ASP A 546 16.68 -14.81 8.41
C ASP A 546 16.75 -13.43 9.11
N PRO A 547 17.76 -12.60 8.79
CA PRO A 547 18.01 -11.38 9.54
C PRO A 547 16.98 -10.28 9.19
N PRO A 548 16.64 -9.42 10.17
CA PRO A 548 15.86 -8.22 9.90
C PRO A 548 16.51 -7.32 8.83
N ARG A 549 15.70 -6.61 8.05
CA ARG A 549 16.23 -5.60 7.12
C ARG A 549 16.87 -4.45 7.91
N THR A 550 17.89 -3.84 7.31
CA THR A 550 18.53 -2.63 7.86
C THR A 550 17.51 -1.50 7.95
N GLY A 551 17.46 -0.76 9.06
CA GLY A 551 16.53 0.37 9.19
C GLY A 551 15.15 0.04 9.77
N VAL A 552 14.75 -1.25 9.80
CA VAL A 552 13.43 -1.68 10.30
C VAL A 552 13.27 -1.42 11.78
N LYS A 553 14.33 -1.65 12.57
CA LYS A 553 14.28 -1.43 14.02
C LYS A 553 14.03 0.03 14.36
N GLU A 554 14.69 0.93 13.64
CA GLU A 554 14.53 2.39 13.79
C GLU A 554 13.12 2.81 13.38
N ALA A 555 12.61 2.28 12.25
CA ALA A 555 11.26 2.55 11.77
C ALA A 555 10.17 2.06 12.75
N VAL A 556 10.31 0.83 13.25
CA VAL A 556 9.43 0.23 14.25
C VAL A 556 9.41 1.10 15.52
N THR A 557 10.58 1.52 15.99
CA THR A 557 10.69 2.38 17.18
C THR A 557 10.01 3.74 16.95
N ALA A 558 10.22 4.36 15.78
CA ALA A 558 9.59 5.63 15.42
C ALA A 558 8.06 5.52 15.33
N LEU A 559 7.55 4.45 14.73
CA LEU A 559 6.11 4.19 14.59
C LEU A 559 5.44 3.96 15.96
N ILE A 560 6.06 3.14 16.82
CA ILE A 560 5.57 2.92 18.19
C ILE A 560 5.58 4.21 19.00
N THR A 561 6.66 5.00 18.91
CA THR A 561 6.75 6.32 19.57
C THR A 561 5.68 7.29 19.09
N SER A 562 5.31 7.20 17.80
CA SER A 562 4.21 7.97 17.23
C SER A 562 2.81 7.44 17.61
N GLY A 563 2.70 6.34 18.34
CA GLY A 563 1.41 5.77 18.78
C GLY A 563 0.77 4.78 17.79
N VAL A 564 1.52 4.25 16.83
CA VAL A 564 1.10 3.17 15.94
C VAL A 564 1.48 1.82 16.57
N MET A 565 0.52 0.90 16.70
CA MET A 565 0.78 -0.46 17.17
C MET A 565 1.26 -1.33 16.00
N ILE A 566 2.32 -2.12 16.19
CA ILE A 566 2.80 -3.06 15.18
C ILE A 566 2.58 -4.49 15.69
N LYS A 567 2.04 -5.35 14.82
CA LYS A 567 1.74 -6.76 15.10
C LYS A 567 2.44 -7.62 14.06
N MET A 568 3.31 -8.52 14.51
CA MET A 568 3.98 -9.48 13.63
C MET A 568 3.08 -10.69 13.43
N ILE A 569 2.89 -11.10 12.18
CA ILE A 569 2.20 -12.33 11.82
C ILE A 569 3.19 -13.21 11.04
N THR A 570 3.35 -14.48 11.44
CA THR A 570 4.31 -15.39 10.82
C THR A 570 3.82 -16.84 10.85
N GLY A 571 4.30 -17.64 9.90
CA GLY A 571 4.15 -19.11 9.89
C GLY A 571 5.15 -19.83 10.79
N ASP A 572 6.18 -19.14 11.29
CA ASP A 572 7.26 -19.74 12.09
C ASP A 572 6.80 -20.28 13.46
N SER A 573 7.70 -21.01 14.13
CA SER A 573 7.51 -21.40 15.53
C SER A 573 7.54 -20.19 16.48
N GLN A 574 7.01 -20.41 17.69
CA GLN A 574 6.92 -19.39 18.71
C GLN A 574 8.29 -18.83 19.09
N GLU A 575 9.31 -19.68 19.25
CA GLU A 575 10.65 -19.27 19.68
C GLU A 575 11.30 -18.33 18.66
N THR A 576 11.25 -18.68 17.37
CA THR A 576 11.80 -17.85 16.29
C THR A 576 11.04 -16.52 16.17
N ALA A 577 9.71 -16.56 16.24
CA ALA A 577 8.89 -15.37 16.14
C ALA A 577 9.16 -14.38 17.28
N ILE A 578 9.22 -14.86 18.53
CA ILE A 578 9.52 -14.04 19.71
C ILE A 578 10.96 -13.50 19.65
N ALA A 579 11.93 -14.31 19.23
CA ALA A 579 13.32 -13.86 19.11
C ALA A 579 13.48 -12.71 18.11
N ILE A 580 12.86 -12.80 16.93
CA ILE A 580 12.89 -11.73 15.91
C ILE A 580 12.12 -10.51 16.42
N ALA A 581 10.95 -10.70 17.04
CA ALA A 581 10.17 -9.61 17.60
C ALA A 581 10.91 -8.86 18.72
N ASN A 582 11.67 -9.55 19.57
CA ASN A 582 12.53 -8.93 20.58
C ASN A 582 13.65 -8.09 19.95
N ARG A 583 14.32 -8.61 18.89
CA ARG A 583 15.40 -7.86 18.19
C ARG A 583 14.89 -6.57 17.54
N LEU A 584 13.65 -6.61 17.02
CA LEU A 584 12.97 -5.47 16.42
C LEU A 584 12.37 -4.50 17.43
N GLY A 585 12.30 -4.86 18.71
CA GLY A 585 11.66 -4.04 19.76
C GLY A 585 10.13 -4.12 19.78
N LEU A 586 9.54 -5.14 19.14
CA LEU A 586 8.09 -5.37 19.06
C LEU A 586 7.53 -6.09 20.30
N TYR A 587 8.36 -6.92 20.95
CA TYR A 587 7.93 -7.77 22.06
C TYR A 587 8.48 -7.25 23.39
N SER A 588 7.60 -7.11 24.38
CA SER A 588 7.93 -6.72 25.75
C SER A 588 7.44 -7.79 26.73
N LYS A 589 7.90 -7.77 27.98
CA LYS A 589 7.49 -8.76 29.00
C LYS A 589 5.96 -8.81 29.23
N ASN A 590 5.24 -7.74 28.90
CA ASN A 590 3.78 -7.64 29.03
C ASN A 590 3.03 -7.98 27.73
N SER A 591 3.75 -8.25 26.63
CA SER A 591 3.16 -8.61 25.34
C SER A 591 2.75 -10.07 25.31
N GLN A 592 1.63 -10.37 24.64
CA GLN A 592 1.17 -11.75 24.44
C GLN A 592 1.56 -12.26 23.05
N SER A 593 1.74 -13.58 22.94
CA SER A 593 1.86 -14.29 21.66
C SER A 593 0.76 -15.36 21.57
N VAL A 594 0.20 -15.56 20.38
CA VAL A 594 -0.96 -16.46 20.14
C VAL A 594 -0.68 -17.33 18.92
N SER A 595 -0.97 -18.63 19.01
CA SER A 595 -0.82 -19.58 17.90
C SER A 595 -1.97 -19.52 16.89
N GLY A 596 -1.73 -19.97 15.67
CA GLY A 596 -2.80 -20.19 14.68
C GLY A 596 -3.91 -21.14 15.18
N GLU A 597 -3.54 -22.21 15.87
CA GLU A 597 -4.51 -23.18 16.42
C GLU A 597 -5.43 -22.55 17.47
N GLU A 598 -4.89 -21.68 18.33
CA GLU A 598 -5.69 -20.90 19.28
C GLU A 598 -6.67 -19.96 18.54
N ILE A 599 -6.23 -19.31 17.45
CA ILE A 599 -7.08 -18.41 16.65
C ILE A 599 -8.26 -19.16 16.03
N ASP A 600 -8.08 -20.42 15.62
CA ASP A 600 -9.16 -21.22 15.04
C ASP A 600 -10.29 -21.49 16.05
N THR A 601 -9.94 -21.67 17.33
CA THR A 601 -10.93 -21.90 18.39
C THR A 601 -11.71 -20.65 18.80
N LEU A 602 -11.14 -19.46 18.56
CA LEU A 602 -11.73 -18.18 18.98
C LEU A 602 -12.68 -17.64 17.93
N ASP A 603 -13.85 -17.14 18.33
CA ASP A 603 -14.68 -16.36 17.42
C ASP A 603 -14.11 -14.94 17.21
N ILE A 604 -14.53 -14.24 16.15
CA ILE A 604 -14.06 -12.88 15.81
C ILE A 604 -14.26 -11.93 17.00
N GLN A 605 -15.39 -12.02 17.71
CA GLN A 605 -15.65 -11.15 18.86
C GLN A 605 -14.69 -11.40 20.03
N GLN A 606 -14.34 -12.66 20.28
CA GLN A 606 -13.39 -13.03 21.33
C GLN A 606 -11.98 -12.59 20.93
N LEU A 607 -11.61 -12.84 19.67
CA LEU A 607 -10.34 -12.41 19.11
C LEU A 607 -10.18 -10.88 19.17
N SER A 608 -11.24 -10.12 18.90
CA SER A 608 -11.23 -8.65 19.02
C SER A 608 -10.84 -8.17 20.43
N GLN A 609 -11.18 -8.89 21.50
CA GLN A 609 -10.81 -8.48 22.86
C GLN A 609 -9.32 -8.72 23.18
N ILE A 610 -8.74 -9.77 22.59
CA ILE A 610 -7.37 -10.22 22.88
C ILE A 610 -6.37 -9.57 21.91
N ALA A 611 -6.75 -9.43 20.64
CA ALA A 611 -5.90 -8.97 19.55
C ALA A 611 -5.14 -7.67 19.84
N PRO A 612 -5.68 -6.64 20.54
CA PRO A 612 -4.93 -5.44 20.89
C PRO A 612 -3.68 -5.70 21.74
N LYS A 613 -3.72 -6.69 22.66
CA LYS A 613 -2.62 -7.05 23.58
C LYS A 613 -1.58 -7.98 22.95
N VAL A 614 -1.92 -8.62 21.83
CA VAL A 614 -1.04 -9.55 21.13
C VAL A 614 -0.06 -8.78 20.26
N ALA A 615 1.23 -9.08 20.40
CA ALA A 615 2.28 -8.51 19.57
C ALA A 615 2.69 -9.46 18.44
N VAL A 616 2.60 -10.78 18.66
CA VAL A 616 3.09 -11.82 17.74
C VAL A 616 2.04 -12.90 17.57
N PHE A 617 1.65 -13.15 16.31
CA PHE A 617 0.87 -14.32 15.89
C PHE A 617 1.80 -15.27 15.15
N TYR A 618 1.89 -16.53 15.59
CA TYR A 618 2.81 -17.53 15.05
C TYR A 618 2.05 -18.75 14.52
N ARG A 619 2.66 -19.52 13.61
CA ARG A 619 1.97 -20.58 12.84
C ARG A 619 0.63 -20.10 12.23
N ALA A 620 0.59 -18.87 11.72
CA ALA A 620 -0.61 -18.27 11.19
C ALA A 620 -0.84 -18.65 9.71
N SER A 621 -2.03 -19.14 9.38
CA SER A 621 -2.46 -19.43 8.01
C SER A 621 -3.00 -18.17 7.30
N PRO A 622 -3.18 -18.17 5.96
CA PRO A 622 -3.84 -17.08 5.23
C PRO A 622 -5.22 -16.70 5.81
N ARG A 623 -5.99 -17.70 6.24
CA ARG A 623 -7.30 -17.50 6.88
C ARG A 623 -7.18 -16.78 8.22
N HIS A 624 -6.13 -17.08 8.99
CA HIS A 624 -5.87 -16.40 10.27
C HIS A 624 -5.52 -14.94 10.04
N LYS A 625 -4.72 -14.62 9.01
CA LYS A 625 -4.37 -13.23 8.65
C LYS A 625 -5.63 -12.38 8.41
N LEU A 626 -6.56 -12.88 7.59
CA LEU A 626 -7.85 -12.23 7.36
C LEU A 626 -8.66 -12.05 8.64
N LYS A 627 -8.74 -13.10 9.47
CA LYS A 627 -9.49 -13.08 10.74
C LYS A 627 -8.91 -12.06 11.74
N ILE A 628 -7.59 -11.96 11.82
CA ILE A 628 -6.88 -10.97 12.63
C ILE A 628 -7.23 -9.56 12.16
N VAL A 629 -7.12 -9.27 10.87
CA VAL A 629 -7.44 -7.96 10.28
C VAL A 629 -8.89 -7.56 10.61
N LYS A 630 -9.87 -8.43 10.34
CA LYS A 630 -11.29 -8.19 10.63
C LYS A 630 -11.54 -7.98 12.14
N SER A 631 -10.86 -8.72 13.01
CA SER A 631 -10.99 -8.57 14.47
C SER A 631 -10.50 -7.21 14.98
N LEU A 632 -9.44 -6.66 14.37
CA LEU A 632 -8.87 -5.36 14.72
C LEU A 632 -9.75 -4.22 14.17
N GLN A 633 -10.25 -4.35 12.94
CA GLN A 633 -11.21 -3.42 12.34
C GLN A 633 -12.51 -3.33 13.16
N ASN A 634 -12.99 -4.44 13.71
CA ASN A 634 -14.16 -4.46 14.60
C ASN A 634 -13.98 -3.64 15.89
N ASN A 635 -12.75 -3.44 16.36
CA ASN A 635 -12.45 -2.53 17.47
C ASN A 635 -12.41 -1.05 17.04
N GLY A 636 -12.60 -0.76 15.75
CA GLY A 636 -12.46 0.57 15.17
C GLY A 636 -11.01 0.99 14.92
N ALA A 637 -10.07 0.03 14.84
CA ALA A 637 -8.72 0.29 14.38
C ALA A 637 -8.68 0.47 12.85
N VAL A 638 -7.77 1.30 12.36
CA VAL A 638 -7.43 1.40 10.93
C VAL A 638 -6.21 0.53 10.73
N VAL A 639 -6.40 -0.58 10.03
CA VAL A 639 -5.42 -1.65 9.92
C VAL A 639 -4.72 -1.55 8.58
N ALA A 640 -3.41 -1.35 8.60
CA ALA A 640 -2.55 -1.62 7.46
C ALA A 640 -2.02 -3.06 7.54
N MET A 641 -2.09 -3.80 6.44
CA MET A 641 -1.48 -5.12 6.31
C MET A 641 -0.31 -5.02 5.34
N THR A 642 0.85 -5.57 5.69
CA THR A 642 2.00 -5.70 4.78
C THR A 642 2.27 -7.16 4.47
N GLY A 643 2.60 -7.47 3.21
CA GLY A 643 2.93 -8.82 2.77
C GLY A 643 3.51 -8.87 1.35
N ASP A 644 4.05 -10.02 0.99
CA ASP A 644 4.75 -10.25 -0.28
C ASP A 644 4.22 -11.49 -1.04
N GLY A 645 3.80 -12.54 -0.35
CA GLY A 645 3.28 -13.79 -0.93
C GLY A 645 1.76 -13.81 -1.16
N VAL A 646 1.26 -14.59 -2.12
CA VAL A 646 -0.18 -14.69 -2.51
C VAL A 646 -1.09 -15.00 -1.31
N ASN A 647 -0.55 -15.71 -0.32
CA ASN A 647 -1.16 -15.96 0.98
C ASN A 647 -1.64 -14.68 1.71
N ASP A 648 -1.04 -13.54 1.41
CA ASP A 648 -1.39 -12.23 1.97
C ASP A 648 -2.45 -11.50 1.16
N ALA A 649 -2.68 -11.86 -0.11
CA ALA A 649 -3.50 -11.08 -1.03
C ALA A 649 -4.92 -10.81 -0.52
N VAL A 650 -5.57 -11.83 0.06
CA VAL A 650 -6.92 -11.68 0.62
C VAL A 650 -6.91 -10.77 1.85
N ALA A 651 -5.90 -10.90 2.72
CA ALA A 651 -5.76 -10.05 3.90
C ALA A 651 -5.36 -8.62 3.55
N LEU A 652 -4.53 -8.42 2.52
CA LEU A 652 -4.16 -7.12 1.96
C LEU A 652 -5.37 -6.39 1.40
N LYS A 653 -6.24 -7.09 0.66
CA LYS A 653 -7.46 -6.53 0.09
C LYS A 653 -8.50 -6.15 1.15
N ALA A 654 -8.62 -6.96 2.20
CA ALA A 654 -9.56 -6.74 3.29
C ALA A 654 -9.11 -5.65 4.29
N ALA A 655 -7.81 -5.38 4.37
CA ALA A 655 -7.25 -4.33 5.21
C ALA A 655 -7.75 -2.95 4.77
N ASP A 656 -7.73 -1.97 5.68
CA ASP A 656 -8.02 -0.58 5.29
C ASP A 656 -6.93 -0.03 4.36
N ILE A 657 -5.72 -0.59 4.47
CA ILE A 657 -4.57 -0.29 3.64
C ILE A 657 -3.80 -1.59 3.38
N GLY A 658 -3.84 -2.12 2.16
CA GLY A 658 -2.94 -3.18 1.73
C GLY A 658 -1.59 -2.62 1.26
N VAL A 659 -0.47 -3.14 1.76
CA VAL A 659 0.89 -2.75 1.35
C VAL A 659 1.65 -3.96 0.82
N ALA A 660 2.08 -3.91 -0.44
CA ALA A 660 2.88 -4.96 -1.07
C ALA A 660 4.34 -4.55 -1.26
N MET A 661 5.22 -5.55 -1.21
CA MET A 661 6.63 -5.39 -1.57
C MET A 661 6.77 -5.30 -3.11
N GLY A 662 7.59 -4.38 -3.60
CA GLY A 662 7.74 -4.07 -5.03
C GLY A 662 8.67 -5.02 -5.77
N GLN A 663 9.76 -5.47 -5.14
CA GLN A 663 10.73 -6.38 -5.75
C GLN A 663 10.41 -7.84 -5.40
N THR A 664 10.25 -8.13 -4.12
CA THR A 664 9.97 -9.48 -3.61
C THR A 664 8.51 -9.89 -3.71
N GLY A 665 7.58 -8.93 -3.76
CA GLY A 665 6.16 -9.23 -3.80
C GLY A 665 5.69 -9.85 -5.12
N THR A 666 4.76 -10.77 -4.99
CA THR A 666 4.07 -11.41 -6.12
C THR A 666 3.15 -10.41 -6.83
N ASP A 667 2.88 -10.65 -8.12
CA ASP A 667 2.03 -9.74 -8.90
C ASP A 667 0.59 -9.70 -8.37
N VAL A 668 0.10 -10.80 -7.79
CA VAL A 668 -1.20 -10.81 -7.09
C VAL A 668 -1.19 -10.00 -5.81
N CYS A 669 -0.09 -9.99 -5.05
CA CYS A 669 0.00 -9.10 -3.89
C CYS A 669 0.04 -7.63 -4.30
N LYS A 670 0.82 -7.28 -5.32
CA LYS A 670 0.85 -5.93 -5.87
C LYS A 670 -0.51 -5.50 -6.41
N GLU A 671 -1.26 -6.45 -6.97
CA GLU A 671 -2.61 -6.16 -7.46
C GLU A 671 -3.62 -5.98 -6.32
N ALA A 672 -3.57 -6.84 -5.30
CA ALA A 672 -4.44 -6.79 -4.14
C ALA A 672 -4.17 -5.56 -3.23
N ALA A 673 -2.92 -5.11 -3.16
CA ALA A 673 -2.51 -4.00 -2.32
C ALA A 673 -3.00 -2.64 -2.85
N ASP A 674 -3.15 -1.69 -1.93
CA ASP A 674 -3.44 -0.29 -2.25
C ASP A 674 -2.16 0.55 -2.40
N MET A 675 -1.05 0.07 -1.84
CA MET A 675 0.28 0.68 -1.93
C MET A 675 1.35 -0.37 -2.25
N ILE A 676 2.35 0.01 -3.03
CA ILE A 676 3.52 -0.79 -3.38
C ILE A 676 4.79 -0.06 -2.94
N LEU A 677 5.66 -0.76 -2.21
CA LEU A 677 6.98 -0.27 -1.79
C LEU A 677 8.04 -0.69 -2.83
N VAL A 678 8.47 0.23 -3.69
CA VAL A 678 9.37 -0.08 -4.82
C VAL A 678 10.75 -0.57 -4.36
N ASP A 679 11.18 -0.13 -3.19
CA ASP A 679 12.49 -0.42 -2.58
C ASP A 679 12.47 -1.58 -1.58
N ASP A 680 11.31 -2.16 -1.30
CA ASP A 680 11.14 -3.18 -0.25
C ASP A 680 11.62 -2.71 1.14
N ASP A 681 11.56 -1.40 1.42
CA ASP A 681 11.97 -0.83 2.71
C ASP A 681 10.76 -0.48 3.59
N PHE A 682 10.78 -0.99 4.82
CA PHE A 682 9.76 -0.67 5.83
C PHE A 682 9.79 0.81 6.25
N GLN A 683 10.93 1.51 6.12
CA GLN A 683 11.03 2.96 6.36
C GLN A 683 10.13 3.78 5.44
N THR A 684 9.86 3.27 4.24
CA THR A 684 9.01 3.93 3.25
C THR A 684 7.55 4.02 3.75
N ILE A 685 7.09 3.06 4.56
CA ILE A 685 5.77 3.11 5.23
C ILE A 685 5.70 4.29 6.20
N LEU A 686 6.74 4.49 7.02
CA LEU A 686 6.81 5.62 7.95
C LEU A 686 6.71 6.95 7.17
N SER A 687 7.51 7.09 6.11
CA SER A 687 7.49 8.26 5.24
C SER A 687 6.11 8.50 4.60
N ALA A 688 5.41 7.44 4.20
CA ALA A 688 4.06 7.52 3.63
C ALA A 688 3.02 7.96 4.67
N ILE A 689 3.10 7.47 5.91
CA ILE A 689 2.24 7.90 7.02
C ILE A 689 2.45 9.39 7.32
N GLU A 690 3.71 9.88 7.30
CA GLU A 690 4.02 11.31 7.50
C GLU A 690 3.38 12.20 6.43
N GLU A 691 3.51 11.82 5.15
CA GLU A 691 2.86 12.53 4.05
C GLU A 691 1.32 12.50 4.18
N GLY A 692 0.74 11.35 4.54
CA GLY A 692 -0.70 11.21 4.77
C GLY A 692 -1.22 12.13 5.87
N LYS A 693 -0.52 12.23 7.02
CA LYS A 693 -0.83 13.18 8.10
C LYS A 693 -0.75 14.64 7.60
N GLY A 694 0.26 14.96 6.80
CA GLY A 694 0.44 16.28 6.20
C GLY A 694 -0.70 16.67 5.27
N ILE A 695 -1.09 15.76 4.38
CA ILE A 695 -2.15 15.97 3.40
C ILE A 695 -3.50 16.17 4.10
N TYR A 696 -3.81 15.38 5.12
CA TYR A 696 -5.03 15.57 5.89
C TYR A 696 -5.07 16.94 6.61
N ASN A 697 -3.93 17.39 7.13
CA ASN A 697 -3.83 18.72 7.74
C ASN A 697 -4.05 19.83 6.70
N ASN A 698 -3.51 19.68 5.49
CA ASN A 698 -3.76 20.60 4.38
C ASN A 698 -5.23 20.59 3.94
N ILE A 699 -5.88 19.42 3.93
CA ILE A 699 -7.32 19.29 3.69
C ILE A 699 -8.12 20.11 4.69
N LYS A 700 -7.79 20.03 5.98
CA LYS A 700 -8.42 20.88 7.00
C LYS A 700 -8.23 22.38 6.76
N ASN A 701 -7.05 22.78 6.27
CA ASN A 701 -6.75 24.19 6.00
C ASN A 701 -7.60 24.76 4.86
N PHE A 702 -7.72 24.07 3.73
CA PHE A 702 -8.55 24.58 2.65
C PHE A 702 -10.05 24.38 2.89
N VAL A 703 -10.48 23.30 3.58
CA VAL A 703 -11.88 23.11 3.98
C VAL A 703 -12.32 24.28 4.88
N ARG A 704 -11.47 24.72 5.80
CA ARG A 704 -11.75 25.90 6.63
C ARG A 704 -12.01 27.13 5.78
N PHE A 705 -11.12 27.40 4.83
CA PHE A 705 -11.21 28.53 3.93
C PHE A 705 -12.52 28.49 3.13
N GLN A 706 -12.75 27.41 2.38
CA GLN A 706 -13.92 27.28 1.51
C GLN A 706 -15.25 27.33 2.27
N LEU A 707 -15.33 26.71 3.46
CA LEU A 707 -16.54 26.77 4.27
C LEU A 707 -16.78 28.16 4.87
N SER A 708 -15.73 28.89 5.28
CA SER A 708 -15.92 30.26 5.75
C SER A 708 -16.45 31.18 4.65
N THR A 709 -16.03 30.97 3.41
CA THR A 709 -16.50 31.75 2.25
C THR A 709 -17.93 31.38 1.88
N SER A 710 -18.25 30.08 1.82
CA SER A 710 -19.62 29.60 1.54
C SER A 710 -20.62 30.05 2.62
N ILE A 711 -20.25 29.94 3.91
CA ILE A 711 -21.10 30.38 5.02
C ILE A 711 -21.25 31.90 5.03
N ALA A 712 -20.18 32.66 4.73
CA ALA A 712 -20.25 34.11 4.61
C ALA A 712 -21.19 34.53 3.47
N ALA A 713 -21.07 33.93 2.29
CA ALA A 713 -21.94 34.22 1.14
C ALA A 713 -23.41 33.90 1.45
N LEU A 714 -23.68 32.71 2.00
CA LEU A 714 -25.02 32.29 2.40
C LEU A 714 -25.63 33.26 3.43
N THR A 715 -24.86 33.63 4.45
CA THR A 715 -25.31 34.52 5.52
C THR A 715 -25.51 35.95 5.02
N LEU A 716 -24.64 36.44 4.13
CA LEU A 716 -24.75 37.77 3.52
C LEU A 716 -26.07 37.92 2.74
N ILE A 717 -26.38 36.96 1.87
CA ILE A 717 -27.60 36.99 1.05
C ILE A 717 -28.83 36.80 1.93
N SER A 718 -28.77 35.88 2.91
CA SER A 718 -29.84 35.68 3.88
C SER A 718 -30.15 36.96 4.65
N LEU A 719 -29.13 37.63 5.18
CA LEU A 719 -29.31 38.84 6.00
C LEU A 719 -29.80 40.03 5.15
N ALA A 720 -29.28 40.19 3.93
CA ALA A 720 -29.80 41.19 2.99
C ALA A 720 -31.29 40.97 2.70
N THR A 721 -31.71 39.72 2.45
CA THR A 721 -33.13 39.40 2.18
C THR A 721 -34.01 39.65 3.40
N LEU A 722 -33.56 39.26 4.60
CA LEU A 722 -34.28 39.49 5.85
C LEU A 722 -34.46 40.98 6.18
N MET A 723 -33.43 41.80 5.92
CA MET A 723 -33.47 43.26 6.11
C MET A 723 -34.21 43.99 4.98
N ASN A 724 -34.78 43.26 4.02
CA ASN A 724 -35.43 43.79 2.83
C ASN A 724 -34.52 44.68 1.97
N PHE A 725 -33.21 44.41 1.99
CA PHE A 725 -32.27 45.02 1.06
C PHE A 725 -32.28 44.29 -0.29
N PRO A 726 -31.91 44.99 -1.37
CA PRO A 726 -31.63 44.36 -2.65
C PRO A 726 -30.49 43.35 -2.54
N ASN A 727 -30.45 42.39 -3.45
CA ASN A 727 -29.40 41.38 -3.45
C ASN A 727 -28.03 42.04 -3.66
N PRO A 728 -27.06 41.84 -2.74
CA PRO A 728 -25.77 42.52 -2.81
C PRO A 728 -24.85 41.97 -3.90
N LEU A 729 -25.10 40.74 -4.35
CA LEU A 729 -24.31 40.02 -5.35
C LEU A 729 -25.25 39.36 -6.37
N ASN A 730 -24.87 39.38 -7.64
CA ASN A 730 -25.60 38.69 -8.70
C ASN A 730 -25.08 37.25 -8.89
N ALA A 731 -25.87 36.39 -9.56
CA ALA A 731 -25.57 34.96 -9.70
C ALA A 731 -24.20 34.70 -10.38
N MET A 732 -23.83 35.53 -11.36
CA MET A 732 -22.54 35.45 -12.06
C MET A 732 -21.35 35.82 -11.16
N GLN A 733 -21.48 36.82 -10.28
CA GLN A 733 -20.44 37.17 -9.30
C GLN A 733 -20.25 36.04 -8.26
N ILE A 734 -21.34 35.40 -7.83
CA ILE A 734 -21.28 34.25 -6.91
C ILE A 734 -20.53 33.07 -7.58
N LEU A 735 -20.87 32.77 -8.83
CA LEU A 735 -20.18 31.72 -9.60
C LEU A 735 -18.68 32.01 -9.74
N TRP A 736 -18.33 33.28 -10.01
CA TRP A 736 -16.95 33.72 -10.11
C TRP A 736 -16.18 33.54 -8.79
N ILE A 737 -16.81 33.88 -7.66
CA ILE A 737 -16.23 33.66 -6.32
C ILE A 737 -15.96 32.16 -6.14
N ASN A 738 -16.98 31.32 -6.28
CA ASN A 738 -16.88 29.89 -5.97
C ASN A 738 -15.91 29.10 -6.87
N ILE A 739 -15.75 29.49 -8.14
CA ILE A 739 -14.90 28.75 -9.09
C ILE A 739 -13.50 29.35 -9.17
N ILE A 740 -13.39 30.66 -9.39
CA ILE A 740 -12.12 31.31 -9.75
C ILE A 740 -11.42 31.89 -8.52
N MET A 741 -12.16 32.42 -7.55
CA MET A 741 -11.56 33.02 -6.35
C MET A 741 -11.32 31.98 -5.25
N ASP A 742 -12.21 31.02 -5.08
CA ASP A 742 -12.05 29.95 -4.09
C ASP A 742 -11.16 28.82 -4.61
N GLY A 743 -11.37 28.37 -5.85
CA GLY A 743 -10.78 27.14 -6.39
C GLY A 743 -9.24 27.12 -6.38
N PRO A 744 -8.55 28.01 -7.13
CA PRO A 744 -7.09 28.02 -7.20
C PRO A 744 -6.40 28.29 -5.85
N PRO A 745 -6.84 29.24 -5.01
CA PRO A 745 -6.29 29.40 -3.67
C PRO A 745 -6.52 28.19 -2.77
N ALA A 746 -7.72 27.58 -2.76
CA ALA A 746 -7.98 26.35 -2.02
C ALA A 746 -7.07 25.20 -2.47
N GLN A 747 -6.86 25.05 -3.79
CA GLN A 747 -5.93 24.08 -4.35
C GLN A 747 -4.50 24.35 -3.90
N SER A 748 -4.07 25.61 -3.90
CA SER A 748 -2.72 25.98 -3.47
C SER A 748 -2.46 25.72 -1.99
N LEU A 749 -3.49 25.87 -1.13
CA LEU A 749 -3.47 25.49 0.29
C LEU A 749 -3.31 23.96 0.47
N GLY A 750 -3.81 23.16 -0.48
CA GLY A 750 -3.56 21.72 -0.55
C GLY A 750 -2.07 21.36 -0.69
N VAL A 751 -1.28 22.24 -1.33
CA VAL A 751 0.14 22.02 -1.66
C VAL A 751 1.09 22.52 -0.57
N GLU A 752 0.59 23.03 0.56
CA GLU A 752 1.42 23.54 1.67
C GLU A 752 2.42 22.46 2.16
N PRO A 753 3.66 22.84 2.52
CA PRO A 753 4.63 21.89 3.07
C PRO A 753 4.14 21.24 4.37
N VAL A 754 4.54 19.98 4.60
CA VAL A 754 4.16 19.21 5.77
C VAL A 754 4.74 19.83 7.04
N ASP A 755 3.87 20.09 8.03
CA ASP A 755 4.30 20.62 9.32
C ASP A 755 4.94 19.53 10.19
N LYS A 756 6.16 19.76 10.68
CA LYS A 756 6.90 18.83 11.54
C LYS A 756 6.14 18.51 12.83
N ASP A 757 5.35 19.45 13.35
CA ASP A 757 4.55 19.24 14.57
C ASP A 757 3.35 18.31 14.33
N VAL A 758 2.92 18.14 13.08
CA VAL A 758 1.84 17.23 12.71
C VAL A 758 2.35 15.79 12.63
N ILE A 759 3.58 15.60 12.17
CA ILE A 759 4.23 14.29 12.07
C ILE A 759 4.32 13.59 13.43
N GLN A 760 4.70 14.33 14.48
CA GLN A 760 4.91 13.82 15.84
C GLN A 760 3.61 13.51 16.59
N LYS A 761 2.45 13.93 16.08
CA LYS A 761 1.16 13.65 16.74
C LYS A 761 0.74 12.20 16.51
N PRO A 762 0.00 11.59 17.46
CA PRO A 762 -0.53 10.26 17.27
C PRO A 762 -1.53 10.17 16.11
N PRO A 763 -1.72 8.98 15.53
CA PRO A 763 -2.77 8.74 14.54
C PRO A 763 -4.11 9.27 15.03
N ARG A 764 -4.84 9.92 14.10
CA ARG A 764 -6.14 10.50 14.40
C ARG A 764 -7.16 9.41 14.70
N ASN A 765 -8.11 9.70 15.58
CA ASN A 765 -9.28 8.85 15.72
C ASN A 765 -10.21 9.05 14.52
N VAL A 766 -10.58 7.96 13.84
CA VAL A 766 -11.50 7.96 12.69
C VAL A 766 -12.85 8.60 13.02
N LYS A 767 -13.30 8.48 14.28
CA LYS A 767 -14.57 9.04 14.77
C LYS A 767 -14.54 10.55 14.92
N ASP A 768 -13.37 11.18 14.94
CA ASP A 768 -13.29 12.63 15.03
C ASP A 768 -13.84 13.23 13.73
N SER A 769 -14.60 14.33 13.82
CA SER A 769 -15.05 15.04 12.63
C SER A 769 -13.88 15.82 12.00
N ILE A 770 -13.93 16.00 10.67
CA ILE A 770 -13.05 16.95 9.97
C ILE A 770 -13.27 18.37 10.52
N LEU A 771 -14.55 18.73 10.77
CA LEU A 771 -14.95 19.96 11.43
C LEU A 771 -14.94 19.79 12.95
N THR A 772 -13.79 20.05 13.58
CA THR A 772 -13.72 20.10 15.04
C THR A 772 -14.43 21.34 15.57
N ARG A 773 -14.90 21.30 16.83
CA ARG A 773 -15.57 22.47 17.45
C ARG A 773 -14.72 23.74 17.36
N ASN A 774 -13.39 23.62 17.55
CA ASN A 774 -12.49 24.76 17.43
C ASN A 774 -12.43 25.29 15.98
N LEU A 775 -12.44 24.39 14.99
CA LEU A 775 -12.47 24.80 13.59
C LEU A 775 -13.76 25.54 13.23
N ILE A 776 -14.91 25.03 13.69
CA ILE A 776 -16.22 25.68 13.48
C ILE A 776 -16.24 27.09 14.08
N VAL A 777 -15.75 27.27 15.30
CA VAL A 777 -15.67 28.60 15.93
C VAL A 777 -14.83 29.55 15.07
N LYS A 778 -13.68 29.10 14.58
CA LYS A 778 -12.83 29.92 13.70
C LYS A 778 -13.50 30.25 12.37
N ILE A 779 -14.21 29.31 11.76
CA ILE A 779 -14.99 29.52 10.54
C ILE A 779 -16.07 30.57 10.77
N LEU A 780 -16.84 30.46 11.87
CA LEU A 780 -17.91 31.41 12.20
C LEU A 780 -17.35 32.81 12.47
N VAL A 781 -16.24 32.94 13.20
CA VAL A 781 -15.61 34.25 13.45
C VAL A 781 -15.15 34.89 12.15
N SER A 782 -14.44 34.16 11.28
CA SER A 782 -14.06 34.67 9.95
C SER A 782 -15.31 35.10 9.17
N SER A 783 -16.34 34.25 9.11
CA SER A 783 -17.56 34.51 8.35
C SER A 783 -18.29 35.77 8.84
N ILE A 784 -18.41 35.97 10.16
CA ILE A 784 -19.05 37.15 10.74
C ILE A 784 -18.30 38.43 10.35
N ILE A 785 -16.96 38.43 10.37
CA ILE A 785 -16.18 39.62 10.00
C ILE A 785 -16.37 39.94 8.51
N ILE A 786 -16.35 38.91 7.65
CA ILE A 786 -16.58 39.07 6.21
C ILE A 786 -17.98 39.64 5.95
N VAL A 787 -19.01 39.08 6.58
CA VAL A 787 -20.41 39.54 6.42
C VAL A 787 -20.58 40.97 6.94
N CYS A 788 -20.09 41.27 8.15
CA CYS A 788 -20.20 42.63 8.70
C CYS A 788 -19.45 43.66 7.85
N GLY A 789 -18.25 43.32 7.36
CA GLY A 789 -17.46 44.22 6.52
C GLY A 789 -18.10 44.45 5.14
N THR A 790 -18.60 43.40 4.50
CA THR A 790 -19.26 43.50 3.19
C THR A 790 -20.60 44.21 3.27
N LEU A 791 -21.42 43.94 4.30
CA LEU A 791 -22.65 44.70 4.56
C LEU A 791 -22.38 46.15 4.92
N PHE A 792 -21.30 46.45 5.64
CA PHE A 792 -20.93 47.83 5.94
C PHE A 792 -20.61 48.62 4.67
N VAL A 793 -19.84 48.03 3.75
CA VAL A 793 -19.57 48.65 2.45
C VAL A 793 -20.87 48.81 1.65
N PHE A 794 -21.67 47.75 1.55
CA PHE A 794 -22.94 47.80 0.83
C PHE A 794 -23.88 48.88 1.38
N TRP A 795 -24.06 48.95 2.69
CA TRP A 795 -24.87 49.98 3.36
C TRP A 795 -24.34 51.39 3.16
N ARG A 796 -23.02 51.57 3.15
CA ARG A 796 -22.38 52.87 2.92
C ARG A 796 -22.62 53.37 1.50
N GLU A 797 -22.54 52.49 0.50
CA GLU A 797 -22.77 52.85 -0.90
C GLU A 797 -24.28 53.04 -1.20
N LEU A 798 -25.17 52.29 -0.53
CA LEU A 798 -26.63 52.41 -0.70
C LEU A 798 -27.25 53.70 -0.14
N ARG A 799 -26.45 54.68 0.29
CA ARG A 799 -26.93 55.90 0.97
C ARG A 799 -27.86 56.76 0.09
N ASP A 800 -27.74 56.61 -1.22
CA ASP A 800 -28.54 57.32 -2.23
C ASP A 800 -29.81 56.55 -2.63
N ASN A 801 -30.11 55.39 -2.01
CA ASN A 801 -31.28 54.51 -2.24
C ASN A 801 -31.47 54.01 -3.69
N VAL A 802 -30.50 54.18 -4.57
CA VAL A 802 -30.49 53.66 -5.94
C VAL A 802 -29.35 52.64 -6.05
N ILE A 803 -29.63 51.45 -6.58
CA ILE A 803 -28.62 50.42 -6.81
C ILE A 803 -27.91 50.76 -8.12
N THR A 804 -26.64 51.11 -8.04
CA THR A 804 -25.79 51.32 -9.22
C THR A 804 -24.86 50.10 -9.44
N PRO A 805 -24.41 49.85 -10.68
CA PRO A 805 -23.40 48.83 -10.96
C PRO A 805 -22.11 49.03 -10.14
N ARG A 806 -21.79 50.27 -9.77
CA ARG A 806 -20.71 50.61 -8.85
C ARG A 806 -20.90 49.99 -7.47
N ASP A 807 -22.10 50.03 -6.89
CA ASP A 807 -22.36 49.54 -5.52
C ASP A 807 -22.17 48.03 -5.43
N THR A 808 -22.68 47.31 -6.44
CA THR A 808 -22.46 45.87 -6.59
C THR A 808 -20.99 45.56 -6.83
N THR A 809 -20.28 46.38 -7.61
CA THR A 809 -18.84 46.17 -7.87
C THR A 809 -17.98 46.42 -6.62
N MET A 810 -18.30 47.43 -5.82
CA MET A 810 -17.64 47.72 -4.54
C MET A 810 -17.85 46.56 -3.56
N THR A 811 -19.08 46.07 -3.44
CA THR A 811 -19.43 44.97 -2.53
C THR A 811 -18.79 43.65 -2.98
N PHE A 812 -18.84 43.37 -4.27
CA PHE A 812 -18.18 42.21 -4.89
C PHE A 812 -16.67 42.21 -4.67
N THR A 813 -16.00 43.34 -4.94
CA THR A 813 -14.54 43.46 -4.76
C THR A 813 -14.15 43.40 -3.28
N CYS A 814 -14.98 43.96 -2.40
CA CYS A 814 -14.81 43.84 -0.95
C CYS A 814 -14.83 42.37 -0.50
N PHE A 815 -15.82 41.60 -0.96
CA PHE A 815 -15.94 40.18 -0.65
C PHE A 815 -14.72 39.39 -1.12
N VAL A 816 -14.26 39.61 -2.36
CA VAL A 816 -13.08 38.93 -2.93
C VAL A 816 -11.81 39.24 -2.15
N PHE A 817 -11.58 40.49 -1.74
CA PHE A 817 -10.40 40.84 -0.93
C PHE A 817 -10.44 40.25 0.48
N PHE A 818 -11.61 40.23 1.12
CA PHE A 818 -11.80 39.53 2.38
C PHE A 818 -11.44 38.05 2.25
N ASP A 819 -11.85 37.43 1.16
CA ASP A 819 -11.56 36.04 0.85
C ASP A 819 -10.04 35.79 0.70
N MET A 820 -9.32 36.65 -0.02
CA MET A 820 -7.86 36.53 -0.16
C MET A 820 -7.10 36.66 1.17
N PHE A 821 -7.51 37.58 2.05
CA PHE A 821 -6.93 37.69 3.39
C PHE A 821 -7.30 36.51 4.29
N ASN A 822 -8.52 35.98 4.13
CA ASN A 822 -8.96 34.79 4.83
C ASN A 822 -8.19 33.53 4.38
N ALA A 823 -7.91 33.40 3.07
CA ALA A 823 -7.06 32.35 2.51
C ALA A 823 -5.65 32.40 3.13
N LEU A 824 -5.06 33.60 3.23
CA LEU A 824 -3.76 33.80 3.87
C LEU A 824 -3.77 33.37 5.33
N SER A 825 -4.82 33.73 6.08
CA SER A 825 -4.96 33.34 7.49
C SER A 825 -5.17 31.84 7.67
N SER A 826 -5.73 31.16 6.66
CA SER A 826 -6.07 29.73 6.69
C SER A 826 -4.91 28.80 6.32
N ARG A 827 -3.74 29.34 5.93
CA ARG A 827 -2.51 28.56 5.67
C ARG A 827 -2.06 27.69 6.85
N SER A 828 -2.39 28.09 8.08
CA SER A 828 -2.19 27.25 9.26
C SER A 828 -3.26 27.49 10.32
N GLN A 829 -3.65 26.43 11.00
CA GLN A 829 -4.61 26.49 12.11
C GLN A 829 -4.04 27.12 13.38
N THR A 830 -2.74 26.96 13.62
CA THR A 830 -2.09 27.27 14.91
C THR A 830 -0.91 28.23 14.77
N LYS A 831 -0.10 28.09 13.71
CA LYS A 831 1.09 28.90 13.49
C LYS A 831 0.76 30.24 12.85
N SER A 832 1.57 31.24 13.18
CA SER A 832 1.44 32.57 12.61
C SER A 832 1.91 32.59 11.16
N VAL A 833 1.28 33.42 10.33
CA VAL A 833 1.72 33.64 8.93
C VAL A 833 3.19 34.11 8.87
N PHE A 834 3.65 34.89 9.86
CA PHE A 834 5.04 35.36 9.94
C PHE A 834 6.05 34.25 10.29
N GLU A 835 5.61 33.25 11.06
CA GLU A 835 6.46 32.11 11.48
C GLU A 835 6.64 31.10 10.34
N ILE A 836 5.62 30.94 9.50
CA ILE A 836 5.65 30.05 8.33
C ILE A 836 6.41 30.69 7.15
N GLY A 837 6.32 32.03 7.03
CA GLY A 837 6.84 32.79 5.91
C GLY A 837 5.82 32.93 4.77
N LEU A 838 5.66 34.17 4.30
CA LEU A 838 4.70 34.53 3.25
C LEU A 838 4.99 33.79 1.93
N CYS A 839 6.25 33.68 1.53
CA CYS A 839 6.66 33.07 0.26
C CYS A 839 7.08 31.58 0.36
N SER A 840 6.78 30.91 1.48
CA SER A 840 7.10 29.48 1.65
C SER A 840 6.40 28.61 0.60
N ASN A 841 5.12 28.90 0.33
CA ASN A 841 4.36 28.25 -0.72
C ASN A 841 4.28 29.16 -1.97
N LYS A 842 5.15 28.89 -2.96
CA LYS A 842 5.18 29.65 -4.22
C LYS A 842 3.87 29.52 -5.01
N MET A 843 3.24 28.35 -4.98
CA MET A 843 1.97 28.11 -5.68
C MET A 843 0.84 28.95 -5.11
N PHE A 844 0.81 29.13 -3.78
CA PHE A 844 -0.13 30.03 -3.12
C PHE A 844 0.06 31.48 -3.56
N CYS A 845 1.30 31.96 -3.63
CA CYS A 845 1.57 33.31 -4.13
C CYS A 845 1.11 33.50 -5.58
N TYR A 846 1.35 32.52 -6.46
CA TYR A 846 0.86 32.58 -7.85
C TYR A 846 -0.66 32.53 -7.94
N ALA A 847 -1.32 31.69 -7.14
CA ALA A 847 -2.77 31.59 -7.09
C ALA A 847 -3.40 32.92 -6.65
N VAL A 848 -2.96 33.49 -5.52
CA VAL A 848 -3.49 34.76 -5.00
C VAL A 848 -3.21 35.92 -5.96
N LEU A 849 -2.00 35.98 -6.55
CA LEU A 849 -1.67 37.02 -7.54
C LEU A 849 -2.54 36.88 -8.80
N GLY A 850 -2.74 35.65 -9.29
CA GLY A 850 -3.64 35.36 -10.40
C GLY A 850 -5.09 35.75 -10.11
N SER A 851 -5.60 35.45 -8.91
CA SER A 851 -6.93 35.84 -8.45
C SER A 851 -7.08 37.36 -8.38
N ILE A 852 -6.12 38.08 -7.82
CA ILE A 852 -6.14 39.56 -7.79
C ILE A 852 -6.11 40.12 -9.21
N MET A 853 -5.25 39.61 -10.10
CA MET A 853 -5.21 40.04 -11.51
C MET A 853 -6.53 39.75 -12.23
N GLY A 854 -7.13 38.58 -12.00
CA GLY A 854 -8.44 38.22 -12.54
C GLY A 854 -9.53 39.18 -12.06
N GLN A 855 -9.53 39.55 -10.79
CA GLN A 855 -10.48 40.53 -10.24
C GLN A 855 -10.30 41.90 -10.89
N LEU A 856 -9.06 42.36 -11.07
CA LEU A 856 -8.77 43.62 -11.76
C LEU A 856 -9.22 43.57 -13.23
N LEU A 857 -9.04 42.44 -13.93
CA LEU A 857 -9.56 42.27 -15.29
C LEU A 857 -11.09 42.36 -15.34
N VAL A 858 -11.80 41.74 -14.38
CA VAL A 858 -13.26 41.84 -14.32
C VAL A 858 -13.74 43.28 -14.07
N ILE A 859 -12.98 44.08 -13.31
CA ILE A 859 -13.34 45.47 -12.99
C ILE A 859 -12.96 46.47 -14.09
N TYR A 860 -11.91 46.20 -14.88
CA TYR A 860 -11.37 47.17 -15.86
C TYR A 860 -11.49 46.77 -17.34
N PHE A 861 -11.78 45.50 -17.66
CA PHE A 861 -11.84 45.03 -19.05
C PHE A 861 -13.29 45.05 -19.59
N PRO A 862 -13.61 45.87 -20.63
CA PRO A 862 -15.00 46.10 -21.05
C PRO A 862 -15.82 44.87 -21.46
N PRO A 863 -15.26 43.84 -22.13
CA PRO A 863 -16.01 42.62 -22.41
C PRO A 863 -16.43 41.87 -21.14
N LEU A 864 -15.56 41.80 -20.13
CA LEU A 864 -15.87 41.14 -18.86
C LEU A 864 -16.83 41.99 -18.02
N GLN A 865 -16.70 43.32 -18.06
CA GLN A 865 -17.64 44.22 -17.39
C GLN A 865 -19.08 44.03 -17.85
N LYS A 866 -19.32 43.77 -19.14
CA LYS A 866 -20.66 43.48 -19.67
C LYS A 866 -21.24 42.17 -19.15
N VAL A 867 -20.40 41.14 -18.99
CA VAL A 867 -20.82 39.80 -18.53
C VAL A 867 -21.08 39.79 -17.03
N PHE A 868 -20.20 40.41 -16.24
CA PHE A 868 -20.28 40.42 -14.77
C PHE A 868 -21.03 41.63 -14.20
N GLN A 869 -21.47 42.55 -15.06
CA GLN A 869 -22.18 43.79 -14.73
C GLN A 869 -21.37 44.65 -13.73
N THR A 870 -20.10 44.89 -14.04
CA THR A 870 -19.16 45.63 -13.18
C THR A 870 -18.76 46.99 -13.74
N GLU A 871 -18.33 47.89 -12.85
CA GLU A 871 -17.88 49.25 -13.18
C GLU A 871 -16.47 49.52 -12.64
N SER A 872 -15.71 50.40 -13.29
CA SER A 872 -14.34 50.72 -12.88
C SER A 872 -14.29 51.44 -11.52
N LEU A 873 -13.49 50.92 -10.58
CA LEU A 873 -13.27 51.53 -9.26
C LEU A 873 -12.08 52.50 -9.26
N SER A 874 -12.07 53.45 -8.33
CA SER A 874 -10.92 54.34 -8.15
C SER A 874 -9.81 53.69 -7.31
N ILE A 875 -8.59 54.23 -7.39
CA ILE A 875 -7.46 53.75 -6.58
C ILE A 875 -7.72 53.97 -5.07
N LEU A 876 -8.41 55.05 -4.71
CA LEU A 876 -8.76 55.33 -3.31
C LEU A 876 -9.75 54.30 -2.77
N ASP A 877 -10.71 53.87 -3.59
CA ASP A 877 -11.65 52.80 -3.24
C ASP A 877 -10.90 51.49 -2.98
N LEU A 878 -9.95 51.12 -3.84
CA LEU A 878 -9.13 49.93 -3.67
C LEU A 878 -8.27 49.96 -2.39
N LEU A 879 -7.66 51.10 -2.07
CA LEU A 879 -6.89 51.28 -0.83
C LEU A 879 -7.77 51.18 0.41
N PHE A 880 -8.97 51.76 0.37
CA PHE A 880 -9.96 51.64 1.43
C PHE A 880 -10.39 50.18 1.64
N LEU A 881 -10.70 49.46 0.56
CA LEU A 881 -11.07 48.04 0.62
C LEU A 881 -9.92 47.18 1.16
N LEU A 882 -8.67 47.42 0.74
CA LEU A 882 -7.49 46.73 1.27
C LEU A 882 -7.32 46.92 2.79
N GLY A 883 -7.47 48.16 3.27
CA GLY A 883 -7.41 48.47 4.70
C GLY A 883 -8.49 47.74 5.50
N LEU A 884 -9.74 47.81 5.05
CA LEU A 884 -10.88 47.17 5.71
C LEU A 884 -10.74 45.63 5.72
N THR A 885 -10.37 45.04 4.58
CA THR A 885 -10.35 43.58 4.39
C THR A 885 -9.22 42.90 5.14
N SER A 886 -8.11 43.61 5.39
CA SER A 886 -6.99 43.11 6.21
C SER A 886 -7.38 42.76 7.65
N SER A 887 -8.51 43.30 8.15
CA SER A 887 -9.02 43.06 9.50
C SER A 887 -9.25 41.57 9.82
N VAL A 888 -9.72 40.76 8.85
CA VAL A 888 -9.91 39.30 9.05
C VAL A 888 -8.60 38.62 9.40
N CYS A 889 -7.53 38.96 8.70
CA CYS A 889 -6.20 38.38 8.94
C CYS A 889 -5.66 38.80 10.32
N ILE A 890 -5.84 40.06 10.72
CA ILE A 890 -5.39 40.58 12.02
C ILE A 890 -6.09 39.83 13.16
N VAL A 891 -7.43 39.71 13.10
CA VAL A 891 -8.20 39.01 14.13
C VAL A 891 -7.82 37.53 14.21
N ALA A 892 -7.65 36.87 13.05
CA ALA A 892 -7.23 35.47 13.01
C ALA A 892 -5.84 35.26 13.67
N GLU A 893 -4.88 36.15 13.44
CA GLU A 893 -3.56 36.08 14.06
C GLU A 893 -3.58 36.32 15.58
N ILE A 894 -4.46 37.22 16.05
CA ILE A 894 -4.69 37.43 17.49
C ILE A 894 -5.24 36.16 18.13
N ILE A 895 -6.24 35.52 17.52
CA ILE A 895 -6.82 34.26 18.02
C ILE A 895 -5.74 33.18 18.13
N LYS A 896 -4.93 32.99 17.08
CA LYS A 896 -3.81 32.02 17.10
C LYS A 896 -2.78 32.33 18.18
N LYS A 897 -2.51 33.62 18.45
CA LYS A 897 -1.58 34.03 19.52
C LYS A 897 -2.13 33.68 20.90
N VAL A 898 -3.43 33.93 21.15
CA VAL A 898 -4.10 33.61 22.41
C VAL A 898 -4.12 32.09 22.66
N GLU A 899 -4.45 31.29 21.65
CA GLU A 899 -4.45 29.82 21.75
C GLU A 899 -3.07 29.27 22.11
N ARG A 900 -2.02 29.73 21.40
CA ARG A 900 -0.63 29.30 21.69
C ARG A 900 -0.19 29.66 23.10
N SER A 901 -0.60 30.82 23.61
CA SER A 901 -0.31 31.22 24.99
C SER A 901 -0.99 30.30 25.99
N ARG A 902 -2.26 29.94 25.76
CA ARG A 902 -3.02 29.01 26.63
C ARG A 902 -2.45 27.59 26.63
N GLU A 903 -2.03 27.07 25.48
CA GLU A 903 -1.39 25.75 25.38
C GLU A 903 -0.06 25.69 26.13
N LYS A 904 0.76 26.75 26.06
CA LYS A 904 2.02 26.83 26.82
C LYS A 904 1.76 26.82 28.34
N THR A 905 0.74 27.56 28.81
CA THR A 905 0.36 27.58 30.23
C THR A 905 -0.18 26.22 30.71
N GLN A 906 -0.99 25.52 29.89
CA GLN A 906 -1.48 24.18 30.24
C GLN A 906 -0.38 23.12 30.25
N LYS A 907 0.59 23.17 29.33
CA LYS A 907 1.75 22.27 29.35
C LYS A 907 2.60 22.47 30.60
N HIS A 908 2.82 23.71 31.04
CA HIS A 908 3.51 24.02 32.30
C HIS A 908 2.75 23.53 33.54
N GLY A 909 1.42 23.64 33.56
CA GLY A 909 0.59 23.15 34.68
C GLY A 909 0.53 21.61 34.79
N ARG A 910 0.60 20.89 33.66
CA ARG A 910 0.66 19.41 33.65
C ARG A 910 2.05 18.88 34.02
N SER A 911 3.13 19.56 33.65
CA SER A 911 4.48 19.17 34.09
C SER A 911 4.67 19.39 35.59
N SER A 912 4.09 20.45 36.17
CA SER A 912 4.14 20.65 37.63
C SER A 912 3.28 19.65 38.40
N SER A 913 2.15 19.19 37.85
CA SER A 913 1.32 18.18 38.51
C SER A 913 1.89 16.76 38.42
N LEU A 914 2.62 16.44 37.33
CA LEU A 914 3.34 15.16 37.23
C LEU A 914 4.58 15.13 38.13
N ALA A 915 5.27 16.26 38.31
CA ALA A 915 6.36 16.36 39.29
C ALA A 915 5.84 16.19 40.73
N SER A 916 4.70 16.77 41.09
CA SER A 916 4.12 16.60 42.43
C SER A 916 3.55 15.19 42.70
N PHE A 917 3.27 14.41 41.65
CA PHE A 917 2.82 13.01 41.78
C PHE A 917 3.98 12.00 41.85
N LEU A 918 5.22 12.44 41.59
CA LEU A 918 6.43 11.64 41.73
C LEU A 918 7.14 11.88 43.09
N ASP A 919 6.72 12.90 43.83
CA ASP A 919 7.25 13.28 45.16
C ASP A 919 6.35 12.85 46.34
N VAL A 920 5.33 12.01 46.12
CA VAL A 920 4.49 11.34 47.15
C VAL A 920 4.43 9.86 46.84
#